data_AF-A0A0C3S124-F1
#
_entry.id   AF-A0A0C3S124-F1
#
_cell.length_a   1.000
_cell.length_b   1.000
_cell.length_c   1.000
_cell.angle_alpha   90.00
_cell.angle_beta   90.00
_cell.angle_gamma   90.00
#
_symmetry.space_group_name_H-M   'P 1'
#
loop_
_entity.id
_entity.type
_entity.pdbx_description
1 polymer ?
#
loop_
_entity_poly.entity_id
_entity_poly.type
_entity_poly.pdbx_seq_one_letter_code
_entity_poly.pdbx_strand_id
1 'polypeptide(L)'
;MRIPHTTKPCGIILAGAEHGTFLPLERVEVHVDVVDVSALVTVSQHFWQFSPVGLTQAKYVFPVPARAAVCGFEMAAEDGKIITAVVKEREEARREHQAALSQGLMTGLVEHVTDDIFSISLGALPRQQMITCKLTYVLDLMEDDISDQVRLQLPMCIGMRFGYIPPGMQDARPIHPDCITISVDIRMQGAVKKINSPTHPTVLVSDPELADGIRSVRHTSPDFMVRDFVLLIAAEGLDAPRCFAQRASNGTLAMQLSVVPKFDLSPIPRQEYIFLVDRSGSMGGQRIETAKRSLMLLLRALPSHGTWFNVFSFGSVSDSLWSCSVEYGEQSINHATQHIDGMTANYGGTEIQGALEHVLRTRKTDLPSAIFVLTDGETYNIEQTIMPIKISVDQAAKNAPLRVFTLGIGMTTSTALCEGMARAGNGVCLMAATTETIIGKCSRLVRASRTYILKNVSIDWGVRTTPLLVPPTSHVDNSKLRQAPATVSAIYPGTRFVVFALVEDTAFTPPKEVVIRAQRDGQGDLLQFTVPVQLVDFPPDRQHQPLIQTLAARRAIMDLDDSASYSPDKPLIVRLGIKYQLASKFTSFIAVDKRTRAEVPGPVAAHSHPHSAGTLFGSFGASQSSMAPRTAALFGQPRSNAPQMAACFGQAAYTPAAPAISGASLTGGSFAFPALQHLGTAGGGVFGTASPPAAHATSGRSAFAGTASPMLGASRNLGFQTFRQSTSTARWFTPSINTTQTVTPQAEYPMDVSEADPMDTSDDIMSPHVAAHSGTQSIDDAVAQLVLLQSFDGSFPPDKHLLDLLDGVVSVAEAQSLGVSERIWATCLAVAYLRVRMNDQPELLDGLVEKAKTFISQTPGVNMERLFAHARAVVAS
;
A
#
# COMPACT_ATOMS: atom_id res chain seq x y z
N MET A 1 -19.60 -11.83 39.63
CA MET A 1 -19.86 -13.11 38.92
C MET A 1 -18.54 -13.51 38.28
N ARG A 2 -18.04 -14.76 38.41
CA ARG A 2 -16.75 -15.14 37.81
C ARG A 2 -16.88 -15.21 36.29
N ILE A 3 -15.94 -14.62 35.56
CA ILE A 3 -15.77 -14.84 34.12
C ILE A 3 -15.32 -16.31 33.95
N PRO A 4 -15.92 -17.10 33.04
CA PRO A 4 -15.48 -18.46 32.80
C PRO A 4 -14.06 -18.46 32.20
N HIS A 5 -13.20 -19.37 32.66
CA HIS A 5 -11.77 -19.46 32.29
C HIS A 5 -11.51 -19.93 30.84
N THR A 6 -12.46 -19.72 29.92
CA THR A 6 -12.42 -20.14 28.52
C THR A 6 -12.58 -18.99 27.52
N THR A 7 -12.89 -17.77 27.97
CA THR A 7 -12.92 -16.59 27.07
C THR A 7 -11.51 -16.17 26.69
N LYS A 8 -11.04 -16.60 25.51
CA LYS A 8 -9.86 -16.02 24.84
C LYS A 8 -10.07 -14.50 24.66
N PRO A 9 -9.02 -13.66 24.75
CA PRO A 9 -9.13 -12.21 24.64
C PRO A 9 -9.28 -11.72 23.19
N CYS A 10 -10.32 -12.20 22.51
CA CYS A 10 -10.71 -11.79 21.16
C CYS A 10 -11.78 -10.70 21.26
N GLY A 11 -11.44 -9.42 21.06
CA GLY A 11 -12.47 -8.37 20.98
C GLY A 11 -12.10 -6.97 21.43
N ILE A 12 -13.11 -6.10 21.35
CA ILE A 12 -13.09 -4.68 21.68
C ILE A 12 -12.94 -4.45 23.19
N ILE A 13 -12.20 -3.42 23.62
CA ILE A 13 -12.12 -3.00 25.03
C ILE A 13 -12.79 -1.64 25.23
N LEU A 14 -13.38 -1.45 26.41
CA LEU A 14 -14.12 -0.25 26.80
C LEU A 14 -13.19 0.83 27.35
N ALA A 15 -13.42 2.10 26.98
CA ALA A 15 -12.96 3.24 27.76
C ALA A 15 -14.07 3.65 28.75
N GLY A 16 -13.82 3.58 30.05
CA GLY A 16 -14.73 4.14 31.08
C GLY A 16 -15.18 3.24 32.25
N ALA A 17 -14.68 2.01 32.39
CA ALA A 17 -14.96 1.16 33.56
C ALA A 17 -13.76 0.27 33.91
N GLU A 18 -13.59 -0.06 35.20
CA GLU A 18 -12.41 -0.77 35.73
C GLU A 18 -12.23 -2.21 35.21
N HIS A 19 -13.23 -2.76 34.51
CA HIS A 19 -13.16 -4.08 33.88
C HIS A 19 -13.67 -3.96 32.43
N GLY A 20 -12.75 -4.14 31.46
CA GLY A 20 -13.09 -4.12 30.04
C GLY A 20 -14.01 -5.28 29.65
N THR A 21 -15.15 -4.97 29.03
CA THR A 21 -16.07 -5.99 28.49
C THR A 21 -15.78 -6.22 27.01
N PHE A 22 -15.39 -7.44 26.67
CA PHE A 22 -15.03 -7.83 25.31
C PHE A 22 -16.28 -8.10 24.44
N LEU A 23 -16.18 -7.84 23.14
CA LEU A 23 -17.11 -8.34 22.13
C LEU A 23 -16.40 -9.41 21.28
N PRO A 24 -16.70 -10.71 21.46
CA PRO A 24 -16.15 -11.77 20.60
C PRO A 24 -16.64 -11.63 19.16
N LEU A 25 -15.71 -11.79 18.22
CA LEU A 25 -15.97 -11.85 16.78
C LEU A 25 -16.04 -13.32 16.36
N GLU A 26 -17.24 -13.89 16.41
CA GLU A 26 -17.44 -15.33 16.19
C GLU A 26 -17.16 -15.73 14.73
N ARG A 27 -17.41 -14.82 13.77
CA ARG A 27 -17.18 -15.08 12.35
C ARG A 27 -16.83 -13.83 11.55
N VAL A 28 -15.94 -14.00 10.59
CA VAL A 28 -15.78 -13.11 9.43
C VAL A 28 -16.11 -13.85 8.14
N GLU A 29 -16.94 -13.24 7.30
CA GLU A 29 -17.24 -13.71 5.95
C GLU A 29 -16.77 -12.64 4.95
N VAL A 30 -15.81 -12.99 4.09
CA VAL A 30 -15.31 -12.11 3.03
C VAL A 30 -15.79 -12.64 1.68
N HIS A 31 -16.40 -11.75 0.90
CA HIS A 31 -16.76 -12.02 -0.49
C HIS A 31 -16.07 -11.02 -1.41
N VAL A 32 -15.51 -11.51 -2.51
CA VAL A 32 -14.77 -10.70 -3.48
C VAL A 32 -15.23 -11.00 -4.90
N ASP A 33 -15.87 -10.03 -5.56
CA ASP A 33 -16.05 -10.05 -7.00
C ASP A 33 -14.77 -9.50 -7.65
N VAL A 34 -13.93 -10.38 -8.21
CA VAL A 34 -12.85 -9.98 -9.12
C VAL A 34 -13.44 -9.86 -10.52
N VAL A 35 -13.34 -8.67 -11.10
CA VAL A 35 -13.73 -8.40 -12.49
C VAL A 35 -12.54 -7.76 -13.20
N ASP A 36 -11.83 -8.61 -13.95
CA ASP A 36 -10.64 -8.29 -14.72
C ASP A 36 -9.53 -7.68 -13.85
N VAL A 37 -9.07 -6.46 -14.14
CA VAL A 37 -8.05 -5.73 -13.35
C VAL A 37 -8.61 -4.93 -12.15
N SER A 38 -9.78 -5.28 -11.64
CA SER A 38 -10.41 -4.63 -10.47
C SER A 38 -11.18 -5.61 -9.59
N ALA A 39 -11.46 -5.22 -8.35
CA ALA A 39 -12.28 -6.02 -7.44
C ALA A 39 -13.19 -5.18 -6.54
N LEU A 40 -14.34 -5.77 -6.18
CA LEU A 40 -15.25 -5.33 -5.12
C LEU A 40 -15.13 -6.33 -3.96
N VAL A 41 -14.91 -5.84 -2.74
CA VAL A 41 -14.77 -6.64 -1.53
C VAL A 41 -15.87 -6.26 -0.53
N THR A 42 -16.60 -7.26 -0.06
CA THR A 42 -17.51 -7.16 1.08
C THR A 42 -16.94 -7.97 2.25
N VAL A 43 -16.88 -7.35 3.44
CA VAL A 43 -16.45 -7.99 4.68
C VAL A 43 -17.59 -7.91 5.69
N SER A 44 -18.22 -9.05 5.98
CA SER A 44 -19.21 -9.20 7.04
C SER A 44 -18.54 -9.69 8.32
N GLN A 45 -18.79 -9.01 9.43
CA GLN A 45 -18.21 -9.29 10.75
C GLN A 45 -19.34 -9.49 11.76
N HIS A 46 -19.37 -10.64 12.44
CA HIS A 46 -20.45 -11.05 13.34
C HIS A 46 -19.97 -11.04 14.80
N PHE A 47 -20.42 -10.05 15.56
CA PHE A 47 -20.04 -9.84 16.96
C PHE A 47 -21.17 -10.28 17.91
N TRP A 48 -20.91 -11.24 18.79
CA TRP A 48 -21.89 -11.64 19.80
C TRP A 48 -21.85 -10.73 21.02
N GLN A 49 -22.93 -9.97 21.26
CA GLN A 49 -23.02 -9.07 22.41
C GLN A 49 -23.63 -9.78 23.63
N PHE A 50 -22.81 -10.50 24.39
CA PHE A 50 -23.25 -11.25 25.57
C PHE A 50 -23.68 -10.39 26.77
N SER A 51 -23.34 -9.09 26.83
CA SER A 51 -23.62 -8.23 27.99
C SER A 51 -25.14 -8.11 28.26
N PRO A 52 -25.62 -8.45 29.47
CA PRO A 52 -27.04 -8.32 29.82
C PRO A 52 -27.49 -6.85 29.99
N VAL A 53 -26.54 -5.90 30.02
CA VAL A 53 -26.76 -4.45 30.14
C VAL A 53 -26.71 -3.75 28.78
N GLY A 54 -26.21 -4.42 27.73
CA GLY A 54 -25.87 -3.82 26.43
C GLY A 54 -24.44 -3.25 26.41
N LEU A 55 -24.07 -2.51 25.35
CA LEU A 55 -22.82 -1.73 25.30
C LEU A 55 -23.10 -0.27 24.99
N THR A 56 -22.55 0.64 25.80
CA THR A 56 -22.60 2.08 25.51
C THR A 56 -21.80 2.42 24.27
N GLN A 57 -20.54 1.94 24.18
CA GLN A 57 -19.63 2.23 23.09
C GLN A 57 -18.63 1.08 22.89
N ALA A 58 -18.25 0.86 21.64
CA ALA A 58 -17.25 -0.10 21.17
C ALA A 58 -16.33 0.57 20.13
N LYS A 59 -15.05 0.20 20.05
CA LYS A 59 -14.13 0.72 19.03
C LYS A 59 -13.11 -0.34 18.58
N TYR A 60 -12.94 -0.48 17.28
CA TYR A 60 -11.93 -1.37 16.69
C TYR A 60 -11.27 -0.75 15.45
N VAL A 61 -10.17 -1.36 15.04
CA VAL A 61 -9.39 -1.02 13.84
C VAL A 61 -9.26 -2.23 12.94
N PHE A 62 -9.18 -2.00 11.63
CA PHE A 62 -8.95 -3.02 10.63
C PHE A 62 -8.08 -2.46 9.49
N PRO A 63 -7.24 -3.29 8.85
CA PRO A 63 -6.45 -2.89 7.71
C PRO A 63 -7.27 -2.93 6.41
N VAL A 64 -6.87 -2.13 5.42
CA VAL A 64 -7.26 -2.27 4.01
C VAL A 64 -6.03 -2.02 3.12
N PRO A 65 -6.01 -2.49 1.86
CA PRO A 65 -4.97 -2.06 0.91
C PRO A 65 -5.01 -0.55 0.71
N ALA A 66 -3.88 0.15 0.71
CA ALA A 66 -3.84 1.63 0.59
C ALA A 66 -4.58 2.19 -0.64
N ARG A 67 -4.61 1.43 -1.74
CA ARG A 67 -5.32 1.73 -2.99
C ARG A 67 -6.84 1.68 -2.86
N ALA A 68 -7.36 1.01 -1.83
CA ALA A 68 -8.77 0.73 -1.69
C ALA A 68 -9.61 2.00 -1.48
N ALA A 69 -10.86 1.92 -1.91
CA ALA A 69 -11.89 2.93 -1.68
C ALA A 69 -12.97 2.33 -0.78
N VAL A 70 -12.96 2.66 0.52
CA VAL A 70 -14.02 2.28 1.45
C VAL A 70 -15.30 3.04 1.06
N CYS A 71 -16.29 2.30 0.55
CA CYS A 71 -17.41 2.83 -0.22
C CYS A 71 -18.80 2.36 0.25
N GLY A 72 -18.86 1.56 1.31
CA GLY A 72 -20.10 1.18 1.98
C GLY A 72 -19.86 0.73 3.41
N PHE A 73 -20.81 1.01 4.29
CA PHE A 73 -20.86 0.45 5.63
C PHE A 73 -22.33 0.27 6.04
N GLU A 74 -22.65 -0.89 6.57
CA GLU A 74 -23.98 -1.22 7.06
C GLU A 74 -23.87 -1.96 8.39
N MET A 75 -24.83 -1.74 9.28
CA MET A 75 -24.92 -2.47 10.55
C MET A 75 -26.32 -3.03 10.75
N ALA A 76 -26.43 -4.24 11.29
CA ALA A 76 -27.70 -4.89 11.60
C ALA A 76 -27.65 -5.57 12.96
N ALA A 77 -28.78 -5.62 13.64
CA ALA A 77 -29.00 -6.46 14.82
C ALA A 77 -29.73 -7.76 14.43
N GLU A 78 -29.96 -8.63 15.39
CA GLU A 78 -30.67 -9.91 15.22
C GLU A 78 -32.13 -9.75 14.75
N ASP A 79 -32.70 -8.54 14.85
CA ASP A 79 -34.01 -8.20 14.27
C ASP A 79 -34.03 -8.12 12.73
N GLY A 80 -32.88 -8.28 12.08
CA GLY A 80 -32.73 -8.29 10.63
C GLY A 80 -32.83 -6.90 9.98
N LYS A 81 -32.94 -5.81 10.76
CA LYS A 81 -33.00 -4.46 10.20
C LYS A 81 -31.59 -3.97 9.85
N ILE A 82 -31.36 -3.77 8.56
CA ILE A 82 -30.16 -3.13 8.04
C ILE A 82 -30.23 -1.60 8.27
N ILE A 83 -29.17 -1.04 8.83
CA ILE A 83 -28.92 0.39 9.01
C ILE A 83 -27.73 0.74 8.11
N THR A 84 -28.02 1.11 6.86
CA THR A 84 -27.01 1.59 5.90
C THR A 84 -26.49 2.97 6.33
N ALA A 85 -25.18 3.12 6.39
CA ALA A 85 -24.52 4.38 6.75
C ALA A 85 -24.48 5.36 5.56
N VAL A 86 -24.39 6.66 5.85
CA VAL A 86 -24.18 7.71 4.85
C VAL A 86 -22.89 8.46 5.10
N VAL A 87 -22.17 8.83 4.03
CA VAL A 87 -20.97 9.65 4.12
C VAL A 87 -21.32 11.11 4.35
N LYS A 88 -20.65 11.71 5.33
CA LYS A 88 -20.71 13.14 5.67
C LYS A 88 -19.30 13.73 5.84
N GLU A 89 -19.23 15.04 6.04
CA GLU A 89 -18.01 15.68 6.54
C GLU A 89 -17.62 15.09 7.91
N ARG A 90 -16.33 14.91 8.15
CA ARG A 90 -15.80 14.13 9.29
C ARG A 90 -16.26 14.60 10.67
N GLU A 91 -16.32 15.91 10.90
CA GLU A 91 -16.77 16.49 12.16
C GLU A 91 -18.31 16.54 12.26
N GLU A 92 -19.03 16.58 11.14
CA GLU A 92 -20.48 16.36 11.12
C GLU A 92 -20.84 14.93 11.54
N ALA A 93 -20.18 13.93 10.95
CA ALA A 93 -20.39 12.52 11.26
C ALA A 93 -20.13 12.21 12.75
N ARG A 94 -19.06 12.77 13.33
CA ARG A 94 -18.76 12.63 14.78
C ARG A 94 -19.82 13.25 15.67
N ARG A 95 -20.28 14.48 15.36
CA ARG A 95 -21.35 15.14 16.14
C ARG A 95 -22.64 14.34 16.12
N GLU A 96 -22.99 13.74 14.98
CA GLU A 96 -24.18 12.89 14.86
C GLU A 96 -24.01 11.55 15.61
N HIS A 97 -22.83 10.92 15.57
CA HIS A 97 -22.51 9.75 16.38
C HIS A 97 -22.64 10.05 17.89
N GLN A 98 -22.08 11.18 18.35
CA GLN A 98 -22.15 11.59 19.75
C GLN A 98 -23.58 11.96 20.19
N ALA A 99 -24.39 12.54 19.29
CA ALA A 99 -25.80 12.82 19.53
C ALA A 99 -26.66 11.55 19.58
N ALA A 100 -26.35 10.54 18.75
CA ALA A 100 -27.00 9.23 18.81
C ALA A 100 -26.65 8.48 20.11
N LEU A 101 -25.38 8.49 20.50
CA LEU A 101 -24.90 7.95 21.79
C LEU A 101 -25.64 8.57 22.99
N SER A 102 -25.79 9.89 23.04
CA SER A 102 -26.47 10.57 24.16
C SER A 102 -27.99 10.32 24.20
N GLN A 103 -28.58 9.94 23.06
CA GLN A 103 -29.98 9.52 22.95
C GLN A 103 -30.18 8.00 23.17
N GLY A 104 -29.09 7.22 23.28
CA GLY A 104 -29.15 5.76 23.38
C GLY A 104 -29.62 5.07 22.09
N LEU A 105 -29.38 5.69 20.93
CA LEU A 105 -29.70 5.15 19.60
C LEU A 105 -28.51 4.35 19.07
N MET A 106 -28.77 3.15 18.54
CA MET A 106 -27.73 2.30 17.92
C MET A 106 -27.05 3.06 16.77
N THR A 107 -25.72 3.13 16.80
CA THR A 107 -24.96 3.95 15.85
C THR A 107 -23.60 3.33 15.50
N GLY A 108 -23.12 3.60 14.30
CA GLY A 108 -21.80 3.18 13.81
C GLY A 108 -21.13 4.30 13.03
N LEU A 109 -19.85 4.56 13.30
CA LEU A 109 -19.04 5.60 12.69
C LEU A 109 -17.77 4.97 12.10
N VAL A 110 -17.57 5.09 10.79
CA VAL A 110 -16.33 4.64 10.12
C VAL A 110 -15.45 5.84 9.82
N GLU A 111 -14.20 5.81 10.29
CA GLU A 111 -13.21 6.85 10.05
C GLU A 111 -11.94 6.30 9.39
N HIS A 112 -11.39 7.06 8.44
CA HIS A 112 -10.02 6.88 7.93
C HIS A 112 -8.99 7.22 9.02
N VAL A 113 -7.94 6.41 9.16
CA VAL A 113 -6.84 6.66 10.11
C VAL A 113 -5.54 6.91 9.35
N THR A 114 -5.22 6.00 8.44
CA THR A 114 -4.20 6.09 7.39
C THR A 114 -4.83 5.53 6.11
N ASP A 115 -4.17 5.66 4.95
CA ASP A 115 -4.71 5.05 3.71
C ASP A 115 -4.91 3.53 3.83
N ASP A 116 -4.18 2.86 4.73
CA ASP A 116 -4.20 1.41 4.96
C ASP A 116 -4.83 0.97 6.30
N ILE A 117 -5.37 1.91 7.11
CA ILE A 117 -6.06 1.60 8.39
C ILE A 117 -7.33 2.44 8.52
N PHE A 118 -8.42 1.78 8.87
CA PHE A 118 -9.69 2.41 9.22
C PHE A 118 -10.12 1.97 10.63
N SER A 119 -10.93 2.81 11.28
CA SER A 119 -11.50 2.53 12.60
C SER A 119 -13.02 2.58 12.55
N ILE A 120 -13.68 1.62 13.20
CA ILE A 120 -15.13 1.62 13.44
C ILE A 120 -15.39 1.88 14.92
N SER A 121 -16.22 2.89 15.20
CA SER A 121 -16.80 3.13 16.52
C SER A 121 -18.28 2.75 16.49
N LEU A 122 -18.69 1.81 17.34
CA LEU A 122 -20.07 1.36 17.52
C LEU A 122 -20.64 1.97 18.81
N GLY A 123 -21.95 2.22 18.85
CA GLY A 123 -22.63 2.84 19.99
C GLY A 123 -24.00 2.26 20.26
N ALA A 124 -24.40 2.25 21.53
CA ALA A 124 -25.68 1.78 22.05
C ALA A 124 -26.12 0.42 21.49
N LEU A 125 -25.22 -0.57 21.55
CA LEU A 125 -25.47 -1.92 21.03
C LEU A 125 -26.48 -2.67 21.93
N PRO A 126 -27.51 -3.30 21.35
CA PRO A 126 -28.52 -4.05 22.10
C PRO A 126 -27.90 -5.25 22.84
N ARG A 127 -28.51 -5.61 23.97
CA ARG A 127 -28.08 -6.72 24.83
C ARG A 127 -28.44 -8.09 24.22
N GLN A 128 -27.56 -9.08 24.40
CA GLN A 128 -27.81 -10.49 24.11
C GLN A 128 -28.35 -10.72 22.68
N GLN A 129 -27.69 -10.09 21.70
CA GLN A 129 -28.01 -10.18 20.28
C GLN A 129 -26.73 -10.26 19.45
N MET A 130 -26.84 -10.87 18.26
CA MET A 130 -25.80 -10.82 17.24
C MET A 130 -25.78 -9.46 16.54
N ILE A 131 -24.60 -8.82 16.48
CA ILE A 131 -24.37 -7.56 15.76
C ILE A 131 -23.57 -7.85 14.50
N THR A 132 -24.18 -7.65 13.33
CA THR A 132 -23.49 -7.80 12.05
C THR A 132 -23.04 -6.44 11.54
N CYS A 133 -21.74 -6.29 11.27
CA CYS A 133 -21.17 -5.12 10.60
C CYS A 133 -20.69 -5.55 9.20
N LYS A 134 -21.26 -4.98 8.14
CA LYS A 134 -20.89 -5.21 6.74
C LYS A 134 -20.14 -3.99 6.22
N LEU A 135 -18.88 -4.17 5.86
CA LEU A 135 -18.05 -3.17 5.20
C LEU A 135 -17.94 -3.50 3.70
N THR A 136 -17.94 -2.48 2.85
CA THR A 136 -17.69 -2.63 1.41
C THR A 136 -16.59 -1.68 0.95
N TYR A 137 -15.63 -2.21 0.18
CA TYR A 137 -14.60 -1.43 -0.47
C TYR A 137 -14.25 -1.97 -1.86
N VAL A 138 -13.69 -1.11 -2.72
CA VAL A 138 -13.22 -1.51 -4.06
C VAL A 138 -11.72 -1.24 -4.21
N LEU A 139 -11.04 -1.98 -5.08
CA LEU A 139 -9.62 -1.81 -5.40
C LEU A 139 -9.32 -2.08 -6.89
N ASP A 140 -8.25 -1.46 -7.40
CA ASP A 140 -7.64 -1.82 -8.69
C ASP A 140 -6.51 -2.83 -8.48
N LEU A 141 -6.46 -3.87 -9.32
CA LEU A 141 -5.56 -5.00 -9.15
C LEU A 141 -4.28 -4.83 -10.00
N MET A 142 -3.15 -4.77 -9.30
CA MET A 142 -1.83 -4.68 -9.90
C MET A 142 -1.21 -6.06 -10.15
N GLU A 143 -0.23 -6.10 -11.04
CA GLU A 143 0.61 -7.27 -11.33
C GLU A 143 1.77 -7.39 -10.34
N ASP A 144 2.10 -8.63 -9.95
CA ASP A 144 3.15 -8.96 -8.97
C ASP A 144 4.52 -9.06 -9.68
N ASP A 145 4.90 -10.27 -10.10
CA ASP A 145 6.17 -10.55 -10.78
C ASP A 145 6.05 -10.79 -12.29
N ILE A 146 4.83 -11.06 -12.78
CA ILE A 146 4.53 -11.41 -14.18
C ILE A 146 3.45 -10.44 -14.70
N SER A 147 3.65 -9.87 -15.89
CA SER A 147 2.74 -8.89 -16.50
C SER A 147 1.32 -9.44 -16.72
N ASP A 148 1.22 -10.70 -17.16
CA ASP A 148 -0.03 -11.39 -17.51
C ASP A 148 -0.76 -11.98 -16.27
N GLN A 149 -0.62 -11.32 -15.12
CA GLN A 149 -1.14 -11.72 -13.81
C GLN A 149 -1.73 -10.52 -13.05
N VAL A 150 -2.64 -10.79 -12.11
CA VAL A 150 -3.09 -9.85 -11.08
C VAL A 150 -2.92 -10.46 -9.68
N ARG A 151 -2.63 -9.59 -8.70
CA ARG A 151 -2.53 -9.91 -7.27
C ARG A 151 -3.70 -9.29 -6.51
N LEU A 152 -4.56 -10.14 -5.95
CA LEU A 152 -5.48 -9.79 -4.88
C LEU A 152 -4.75 -10.01 -3.55
N GLN A 153 -4.68 -8.99 -2.69
CA GLN A 153 -4.16 -9.13 -1.32
C GLN A 153 -5.17 -8.55 -0.34
N LEU A 154 -5.63 -9.39 0.58
CA LEU A 154 -6.53 -9.03 1.67
C LEU A 154 -5.70 -9.00 2.97
N PRO A 155 -5.47 -7.81 3.56
CA PRO A 155 -4.66 -7.71 4.76
C PRO A 155 -5.42 -8.24 5.98
N MET A 156 -4.75 -9.06 6.79
CA MET A 156 -5.40 -9.77 7.92
C MET A 156 -5.04 -9.21 9.29
N CYS A 157 -3.94 -8.47 9.39
CA CYS A 157 -3.50 -7.82 10.62
C CYS A 157 -2.86 -6.45 10.33
N ILE A 158 -2.85 -5.59 11.34
CA ILE A 158 -2.07 -4.34 11.31
C ILE A 158 -0.74 -4.67 11.97
N GLY A 159 0.37 -4.41 11.27
CA GLY A 159 1.71 -4.53 11.85
C GLY A 159 1.93 -3.61 13.04
N MET A 160 2.97 -3.90 13.83
CA MET A 160 3.48 -2.88 14.77
C MET A 160 3.92 -1.65 13.96
N ARG A 161 3.84 -0.46 14.56
CA ARG A 161 4.28 0.79 13.93
C ARG A 161 4.88 1.72 14.97
N PHE A 162 6.02 2.30 14.63
CA PHE A 162 6.77 3.28 15.40
C PHE A 162 6.10 4.67 15.35
N GLY A 163 6.42 5.51 16.33
CA GLY A 163 5.83 6.85 16.49
C GLY A 163 4.56 6.88 17.33
N TYR A 164 3.81 7.98 17.25
CA TYR A 164 2.61 8.19 18.06
C TYR A 164 1.39 7.47 17.48
N ILE A 165 0.66 6.73 18.33
CA ILE A 165 -0.58 6.05 17.95
C ILE A 165 -1.64 7.09 17.52
N PRO A 166 -2.15 7.04 16.28
CA PRO A 166 -3.11 8.02 15.78
C PRO A 166 -4.40 8.06 16.62
N PRO A 167 -5.08 9.22 16.77
CA PRO A 167 -6.34 9.32 17.53
C PRO A 167 -7.44 8.34 17.08
N GLY A 168 -7.47 8.01 15.79
CA GLY A 168 -8.35 6.97 15.24
C GLY A 168 -8.13 5.57 15.84
N MET A 169 -6.91 5.26 16.32
CA MET A 169 -6.56 3.97 16.92
C MET A 169 -6.50 3.99 18.46
N GLN A 170 -6.55 5.16 19.10
CA GLN A 170 -6.59 5.25 20.56
C GLN A 170 -7.80 4.45 21.11
N ASP A 171 -7.58 3.69 22.18
CA ASP A 171 -8.50 2.71 22.80
C ASP A 171 -8.94 1.53 21.92
N ALA A 172 -8.66 1.53 20.62
CA ALA A 172 -8.98 0.41 19.74
C ALA A 172 -8.04 -0.78 20.01
N ARG A 173 -8.55 -1.99 19.73
CA ARG A 173 -7.77 -3.24 19.79
C ARG A 173 -7.82 -3.96 18.45
N PRO A 174 -6.77 -4.72 18.08
CA PRO A 174 -6.86 -5.73 17.03
C PRO A 174 -7.96 -6.74 17.39
N ILE A 175 -8.64 -7.28 16.38
CA ILE A 175 -9.61 -8.36 16.58
C ILE A 175 -9.14 -9.60 15.83
N HIS A 176 -9.19 -10.74 16.50
CA HIS A 176 -8.94 -12.05 15.93
C HIS A 176 -10.27 -12.80 15.85
N PRO A 177 -10.87 -13.01 14.66
CA PRO A 177 -12.03 -13.88 14.52
C PRO A 177 -11.69 -15.33 14.91
N ASP A 178 -12.67 -16.02 15.50
CA ASP A 178 -12.55 -17.47 15.74
C ASP A 178 -12.61 -18.26 14.42
N CYS A 179 -13.43 -17.84 13.45
CA CYS A 179 -13.50 -18.46 12.12
C CYS A 179 -13.56 -17.40 11.01
N ILE A 180 -12.87 -17.66 9.89
CA ILE A 180 -12.95 -16.83 8.68
C ILE A 180 -13.19 -17.67 7.44
N THR A 181 -14.16 -17.23 6.63
CA THR A 181 -14.38 -17.75 5.27
C THR A 181 -14.15 -16.64 4.25
N ILE A 182 -13.39 -16.95 3.21
CA ILE A 182 -13.15 -16.11 2.04
C ILE A 182 -13.73 -16.82 0.82
N SER A 183 -14.50 -16.06 0.03
CA SER A 183 -14.99 -16.45 -1.30
C SER A 183 -14.55 -15.40 -2.32
N VAL A 184 -14.06 -15.84 -3.47
CA VAL A 184 -13.60 -14.97 -4.56
C VAL A 184 -14.20 -15.48 -5.87
N ASP A 185 -15.11 -14.72 -6.47
CA ASP A 185 -15.68 -15.01 -7.78
C ASP A 185 -14.95 -14.22 -8.85
N ILE A 186 -14.34 -14.94 -9.79
CA ILE A 186 -13.38 -14.41 -10.76
C ILE A 186 -14.01 -14.39 -12.15
N ARG A 187 -14.08 -13.19 -12.73
CA ARG A 187 -14.52 -12.94 -14.11
C ARG A 187 -13.38 -12.20 -14.84
N MET A 188 -12.87 -12.78 -15.92
CA MET A 188 -11.73 -12.25 -16.68
C MET A 188 -12.11 -12.11 -18.16
N GLN A 189 -11.55 -11.13 -18.86
CA GLN A 189 -11.80 -10.99 -20.31
C GLN A 189 -11.12 -12.10 -21.13
N GLY A 190 -9.93 -12.54 -20.71
CA GLY A 190 -9.19 -13.66 -21.30
C GLY A 190 -9.33 -14.95 -20.50
N ALA A 191 -8.98 -16.08 -21.12
CA ALA A 191 -9.05 -17.38 -20.46
C ALA A 191 -8.13 -17.43 -19.22
N VAL A 192 -8.67 -17.84 -18.07
CA VAL A 192 -7.90 -17.99 -16.82
C VAL A 192 -6.95 -19.19 -16.95
N LYS A 193 -5.65 -18.89 -16.95
CA LYS A 193 -4.53 -19.83 -17.11
C LYS A 193 -4.19 -20.56 -15.80
N LYS A 194 -4.13 -19.81 -14.69
CA LYS A 194 -3.71 -20.31 -13.37
C LYS A 194 -4.29 -19.45 -12.25
N ILE A 195 -4.72 -20.10 -11.17
CA ILE A 195 -5.05 -19.48 -9.89
C ILE A 195 -4.20 -20.18 -8.82
N ASN A 196 -3.51 -19.43 -7.95
CA ASN A 196 -2.85 -19.98 -6.77
C ASN A 196 -2.71 -18.96 -5.65
N SER A 197 -2.67 -19.42 -4.39
CA SER A 197 -2.31 -18.58 -3.25
C SER A 197 -0.92 -18.98 -2.72
N PRO A 198 0.09 -18.08 -2.74
CA PRO A 198 1.38 -18.36 -2.12
C PRO A 198 1.31 -18.37 -0.58
N THR A 199 0.35 -17.66 0.01
CA THR A 199 0.18 -17.58 1.48
C THR A 199 -0.67 -18.72 2.06
N HIS A 200 -1.64 -19.22 1.28
CA HIS A 200 -2.63 -20.23 1.68
C HIS A 200 -2.79 -21.31 0.59
N PRO A 201 -1.83 -22.22 0.39
CA PRO A 201 -1.86 -23.22 -0.70
C PRO A 201 -3.07 -24.17 -0.68
N THR A 202 -3.85 -24.20 0.39
CA THR A 202 -5.06 -25.00 0.59
C THR A 202 -6.35 -24.34 0.04
N VAL A 203 -6.24 -23.29 -0.78
CA VAL A 203 -7.39 -22.72 -1.51
C VAL A 203 -8.08 -23.76 -2.40
N LEU A 204 -9.39 -23.89 -2.27
CA LEU A 204 -10.20 -24.71 -3.17
C LEU A 204 -10.64 -23.85 -4.35
N VAL A 205 -10.19 -24.20 -5.56
CA VAL A 205 -10.60 -23.56 -6.81
C VAL A 205 -11.65 -24.44 -7.48
N SER A 206 -12.84 -23.89 -7.73
CA SER A 206 -13.86 -24.57 -8.53
C SER A 206 -13.46 -24.59 -10.00
N ASP A 207 -13.79 -25.69 -10.67
CA ASP A 207 -13.93 -25.68 -12.12
C ASP A 207 -15.06 -24.73 -12.54
N PRO A 208 -15.02 -24.15 -13.76
CA PRO A 208 -16.00 -23.17 -14.19
C PRO A 208 -17.38 -23.82 -14.33
N GLU A 209 -18.32 -23.39 -13.48
CA GLU A 209 -19.73 -23.78 -13.62
C GLU A 209 -20.35 -23.14 -14.89
N LEU A 210 -21.48 -23.68 -15.33
CA LEU A 210 -21.95 -23.55 -16.72
C LEU A 210 -22.21 -22.11 -17.19
N ALA A 211 -22.06 -21.93 -18.51
CA ALA A 211 -22.41 -20.76 -19.33
C ALA A 211 -21.61 -19.47 -19.08
N ASP A 212 -21.51 -18.96 -17.85
CA ASP A 212 -21.06 -17.57 -17.61
C ASP A 212 -19.53 -17.41 -17.47
N GLY A 213 -18.77 -18.51 -17.49
CA GLY A 213 -17.29 -18.48 -17.49
C GLY A 213 -16.64 -18.04 -16.17
N ILE A 214 -17.43 -17.91 -15.10
CA ILE A 214 -16.98 -17.55 -13.76
C ILE A 214 -16.14 -18.70 -13.17
N ARG A 215 -15.03 -18.37 -12.49
CA ARG A 215 -14.32 -19.32 -11.59
C ARG A 215 -14.44 -18.83 -10.15
N SER A 216 -14.94 -19.69 -9.27
CA SER A 216 -14.99 -19.41 -7.83
C SER A 216 -13.80 -20.00 -7.08
N VAL A 217 -13.31 -19.29 -6.08
CA VAL A 217 -12.30 -19.77 -5.12
C VAL A 217 -12.86 -19.67 -3.72
N ARG A 218 -12.69 -20.72 -2.92
CA ARG A 218 -13.13 -20.76 -1.52
C ARG A 218 -11.96 -21.12 -0.61
N HIS A 219 -11.85 -20.41 0.51
CA HIS A 219 -10.98 -20.73 1.62
C HIS A 219 -11.75 -20.56 2.92
N THR A 220 -11.69 -21.55 3.80
CA THR A 220 -12.28 -21.47 5.14
C THR A 220 -11.22 -21.91 6.14
N SER A 221 -10.89 -21.04 7.08
CA SER A 221 -9.98 -21.33 8.18
C SER A 221 -10.79 -21.47 9.47
N PRO A 222 -10.63 -22.58 10.23
CA PRO A 222 -11.22 -22.77 11.54
C PRO A 222 -10.46 -22.02 12.65
N ASP A 223 -9.35 -21.37 12.31
CA ASP A 223 -8.49 -20.58 13.19
C ASP A 223 -8.21 -19.19 12.59
N PHE A 224 -7.73 -18.25 13.42
CA PHE A 224 -7.32 -16.92 12.98
C PHE A 224 -6.16 -16.97 11.96
N MET A 225 -6.32 -16.28 10.82
CA MET A 225 -5.26 -16.14 9.82
C MET A 225 -4.20 -15.13 10.27
N VAL A 226 -3.07 -15.65 10.74
CA VAL A 226 -1.88 -14.88 11.20
C VAL A 226 -1.14 -14.15 10.06
N ARG A 227 -1.61 -14.25 8.81
CA ARG A 227 -0.96 -13.73 7.60
C ARG A 227 -2.00 -13.27 6.57
N ASP A 228 -1.63 -12.32 5.73
CA ASP A 228 -2.48 -11.84 4.63
C ASP A 228 -2.90 -12.95 3.67
N PHE A 229 -4.13 -12.86 3.16
CA PHE A 229 -4.59 -13.72 2.09
C PHE A 229 -4.20 -13.12 0.75
N VAL A 230 -3.21 -13.71 0.09
CA VAL A 230 -2.77 -13.34 -1.26
C VAL A 230 -3.29 -14.37 -2.25
N LEU A 231 -3.95 -13.92 -3.32
CA LEU A 231 -4.38 -14.75 -4.44
C LEU A 231 -3.81 -14.18 -5.74
N LEU A 232 -3.09 -15.02 -6.47
CA LEU A 232 -2.51 -14.70 -7.77
C LEU A 232 -3.38 -15.33 -8.86
N ILE A 233 -3.80 -14.52 -9.84
CA ILE A 233 -4.66 -14.93 -10.93
C ILE A 233 -3.97 -14.56 -12.25
N ALA A 234 -3.58 -15.57 -13.03
CA ALA A 234 -3.04 -15.38 -14.37
C ALA A 234 -4.12 -15.71 -15.41
N ALA A 235 -4.33 -14.80 -16.36
CA ALA A 235 -5.32 -14.94 -17.43
C ALA A 235 -4.78 -14.32 -18.73
N GLU A 236 -5.30 -14.78 -19.86
CA GLU A 236 -4.76 -14.43 -21.17
C GLU A 236 -4.85 -12.94 -21.51
N GLY A 237 -3.69 -12.31 -21.74
CA GLY A 237 -3.59 -10.95 -22.24
C GLY A 237 -3.94 -9.88 -21.21
N LEU A 238 -3.88 -10.19 -19.91
CA LEU A 238 -3.99 -9.19 -18.83
C LEU A 238 -2.98 -8.03 -18.98
N ASP A 239 -1.86 -8.28 -19.65
CA ASP A 239 -0.88 -7.24 -19.97
C ASP A 239 -1.19 -6.41 -21.24
N ALA A 240 -2.29 -6.71 -21.93
CA ALA A 240 -2.74 -5.95 -23.09
C ALA A 240 -3.44 -4.64 -22.67
N PRO A 241 -3.19 -3.52 -23.39
CA PRO A 241 -3.87 -2.25 -23.15
C PRO A 241 -5.39 -2.38 -23.24
N ARG A 242 -6.11 -1.91 -22.22
CA ARG A 242 -7.57 -2.04 -22.09
C ARG A 242 -8.18 -0.78 -21.47
N CYS A 243 -9.35 -0.37 -21.96
CA CYS A 243 -10.12 0.72 -21.37
C CYS A 243 -11.56 0.29 -21.13
N PHE A 244 -11.98 0.28 -19.86
CA PHE A 244 -13.35 -0.03 -19.47
C PHE A 244 -14.13 1.26 -19.23
N ALA A 245 -15.39 1.33 -19.68
CA ALA A 245 -16.31 2.43 -19.42
C ALA A 245 -17.56 1.92 -18.69
N GLN A 246 -17.93 2.55 -17.59
CA GLN A 246 -19.13 2.22 -16.82
C GLN A 246 -20.04 3.45 -16.72
N ARG A 247 -21.34 3.26 -16.97
CA ARG A 247 -22.36 4.31 -16.76
C ARG A 247 -23.11 4.05 -15.45
N ALA A 248 -23.37 5.11 -14.70
CA ALA A 248 -24.17 5.07 -13.49
C ALA A 248 -25.67 5.26 -13.80
N SER A 249 -26.52 4.85 -12.86
CA SER A 249 -27.97 5.09 -12.87
C SER A 249 -28.37 6.57 -12.98
N ASN A 250 -27.51 7.48 -12.51
CA ASN A 250 -27.67 8.94 -12.67
C ASN A 250 -27.25 9.49 -14.05
N GLY A 251 -26.86 8.61 -14.98
CA GLY A 251 -26.46 8.94 -16.35
C GLY A 251 -25.00 9.37 -16.52
N THR A 252 -24.27 9.73 -15.45
CA THR A 252 -22.82 10.02 -15.52
C THR A 252 -22.01 8.78 -15.89
N LEU A 253 -20.81 8.98 -16.42
CA LEU A 253 -19.95 7.90 -16.90
C LEU A 253 -18.55 8.03 -16.30
N ALA A 254 -17.89 6.91 -16.05
CA ALA A 254 -16.46 6.89 -15.77
C ALA A 254 -15.73 5.86 -16.64
N MET A 255 -14.44 6.09 -16.83
CA MET A 255 -13.56 5.23 -17.60
C MET A 255 -12.31 4.88 -16.79
N GLN A 256 -11.83 3.64 -16.95
CA GLN A 256 -10.60 3.12 -16.38
C GLN A 256 -9.72 2.62 -17.52
N LEU A 257 -8.62 3.32 -17.76
CA LEU A 257 -7.56 2.91 -18.68
C LEU A 257 -6.50 2.14 -17.88
N SER A 258 -6.17 0.92 -18.31
CA SER A 258 -5.07 0.12 -17.77
C SER A 258 -4.14 -0.28 -18.92
N VAL A 259 -2.82 -0.05 -18.73
CA VAL A 259 -1.81 -0.29 -19.77
C VAL A 259 -0.52 -0.80 -19.13
N VAL A 260 -0.02 -1.95 -19.60
CA VAL A 260 1.37 -2.39 -19.37
C VAL A 260 2.22 -1.93 -20.55
N PRO A 261 3.22 -1.04 -20.38
CA PRO A 261 4.00 -0.52 -21.49
C PRO A 261 5.05 -1.53 -21.95
N LYS A 262 4.96 -1.99 -23.20
CA LYS A 262 5.89 -2.96 -23.81
C LYS A 262 6.92 -2.35 -24.78
N PHE A 263 7.10 -1.03 -24.76
CA PHE A 263 8.12 -0.36 -25.56
C PHE A 263 9.43 -0.26 -24.77
N ASP A 264 10.55 -0.33 -25.46
CA ASP A 264 11.85 -0.02 -24.87
C ASP A 264 12.07 1.49 -24.77
N LEU A 265 12.73 1.88 -23.67
CA LEU A 265 13.22 3.22 -23.42
C LEU A 265 14.74 3.15 -23.23
N SER A 266 15.45 4.18 -23.68
CA SER A 266 16.92 4.22 -23.56
C SER A 266 17.37 4.11 -22.10
N PRO A 267 18.45 3.37 -21.81
CA PRO A 267 19.10 3.40 -20.51
C PRO A 267 19.64 4.79 -20.19
N ILE A 268 19.64 5.15 -18.91
CA ILE A 268 20.26 6.38 -18.41
C ILE A 268 21.78 6.15 -18.34
N PRO A 269 22.62 6.92 -19.06
CA PRO A 269 24.04 6.61 -19.24
C PRO A 269 24.93 7.00 -18.05
N ARG A 270 24.43 7.86 -17.14
CA ARG A 270 25.09 8.23 -15.89
C ARG A 270 24.06 8.43 -14.79
N GLN A 271 24.17 7.70 -13.68
CA GLN A 271 23.16 7.69 -12.63
C GLN A 271 23.76 7.35 -11.26
N GLU A 272 23.17 7.91 -10.21
CA GLU A 272 23.39 7.53 -8.82
C GLU A 272 22.29 6.55 -8.34
N TYR A 273 22.67 5.53 -7.58
CA TYR A 273 21.77 4.57 -6.94
C TYR A 273 22.03 4.51 -5.44
N ILE A 274 21.04 4.89 -4.62
CA ILE A 274 21.17 4.88 -3.16
C ILE A 274 20.25 3.82 -2.58
N PHE A 275 20.77 2.96 -1.72
CA PHE A 275 20.00 1.95 -1.03
C PHE A 275 19.80 2.38 0.43
N LEU A 276 18.57 2.61 0.85
CA LEU A 276 18.21 2.91 2.23
C LEU A 276 17.61 1.66 2.87
N VAL A 277 18.33 1.08 3.83
CA VAL A 277 18.08 -0.27 4.36
C VAL A 277 17.66 -0.20 5.81
N ASP A 278 16.47 -0.71 6.09
CA ASP A 278 15.93 -0.80 7.44
C ASP A 278 16.63 -1.92 8.24
N ARG A 279 17.09 -1.55 9.43
CA ARG A 279 17.77 -2.42 10.40
C ARG A 279 17.19 -2.25 11.81
N SER A 280 15.98 -1.68 11.91
CA SER A 280 15.18 -1.64 13.13
C SER A 280 14.92 -3.06 13.68
N GLY A 281 14.53 -3.15 14.95
CA GLY A 281 14.33 -4.44 15.62
C GLY A 281 13.20 -5.30 15.01
N SER A 282 12.23 -4.68 14.32
CA SER A 282 11.17 -5.38 13.61
C SER A 282 11.71 -6.22 12.45
N MET A 283 12.77 -5.76 11.78
CA MET A 283 13.47 -6.46 10.69
C MET A 283 14.20 -7.75 11.13
N GLY A 284 14.08 -8.18 12.39
CA GLY A 284 14.68 -9.43 12.89
C GLY A 284 14.29 -10.69 12.11
N GLY A 285 15.16 -11.70 12.16
CA GLY A 285 14.94 -13.00 11.52
C GLY A 285 14.93 -12.92 9.99
N GLN A 286 13.89 -13.50 9.36
CA GLN A 286 13.82 -13.61 7.89
C GLN A 286 13.67 -12.26 7.17
N ARG A 287 13.26 -11.18 7.85
CA ARG A 287 13.11 -9.85 7.23
C ARG A 287 14.45 -9.23 6.85
N ILE A 288 15.46 -9.24 7.73
CA ILE A 288 16.80 -8.71 7.40
C ILE A 288 17.53 -9.60 6.37
N GLU A 289 17.34 -10.93 6.39
CA GLU A 289 17.91 -11.80 5.34
C GLU A 289 17.22 -11.59 3.98
N THR A 290 15.91 -11.34 3.97
CA THR A 290 15.18 -10.88 2.77
C THR A 290 15.75 -9.56 2.27
N ALA A 291 16.03 -8.59 3.15
CA ALA A 291 16.65 -7.31 2.77
C ALA A 291 18.06 -7.48 2.21
N LYS A 292 18.92 -8.29 2.85
CA LYS A 292 20.29 -8.59 2.39
C LYS A 292 20.31 -9.23 1.01
N ARG A 293 19.50 -10.27 0.79
CA ARG A 293 19.31 -10.93 -0.51
C ARG A 293 18.84 -9.94 -1.57
N SER A 294 17.77 -9.17 -1.27
CA SER A 294 17.22 -8.17 -2.18
C SER A 294 18.25 -7.12 -2.57
N LEU A 295 18.94 -6.55 -1.58
CA LEU A 295 19.96 -5.53 -1.76
C LEU A 295 21.12 -6.01 -2.65
N MET A 296 21.61 -7.24 -2.45
CA MET A 296 22.70 -7.74 -3.26
C MET A 296 22.25 -8.10 -4.69
N LEU A 297 21.03 -8.60 -4.90
CA LEU A 297 20.45 -8.76 -6.24
C LEU A 297 20.34 -7.41 -6.97
N LEU A 298 19.85 -6.36 -6.30
CA LEU A 298 19.80 -5.00 -6.86
C LEU A 298 21.21 -4.48 -7.21
N LEU A 299 22.19 -4.64 -6.31
CA LEU A 299 23.58 -4.20 -6.52
C LEU A 299 24.28 -4.95 -7.65
N ARG A 300 24.08 -6.27 -7.78
CA ARG A 300 24.66 -7.07 -8.87
C ARG A 300 24.03 -6.70 -10.23
N ALA A 301 22.78 -6.25 -10.26
CA ALA A 301 22.07 -5.82 -11.48
C ALA A 301 22.32 -4.36 -11.94
N LEU A 302 23.10 -3.55 -11.19
CA LEU A 302 23.48 -2.18 -11.60
C LEU A 302 24.45 -2.17 -12.81
N PRO A 303 24.41 -1.15 -13.69
CA PRO A 303 25.35 -1.03 -14.81
C PRO A 303 26.82 -0.94 -14.34
N SER A 304 27.75 -1.55 -15.08
CA SER A 304 29.20 -1.54 -14.78
C SER A 304 29.92 -0.22 -15.04
N HIS A 305 29.27 0.75 -15.71
CA HIS A 305 29.88 2.01 -16.14
C HIS A 305 28.90 3.18 -15.95
N GLY A 306 29.40 4.35 -15.56
CA GLY A 306 28.55 5.55 -15.34
C GLY A 306 27.67 5.48 -14.08
N THR A 307 27.86 4.46 -13.24
CA THR A 307 27.08 4.21 -12.02
C THR A 307 27.83 4.73 -10.81
N TRP A 308 27.18 5.57 -10.01
CA TRP A 308 27.59 5.87 -8.64
C TRP A 308 26.62 5.21 -7.67
N PHE A 309 27.08 4.77 -6.49
CA PHE A 309 26.19 4.17 -5.50
C PHE A 309 26.61 4.40 -4.04
N ASN A 310 25.65 4.22 -3.13
CA ASN A 310 25.88 4.22 -1.69
C ASN A 310 24.84 3.34 -0.97
N VAL A 311 25.18 2.85 0.22
CA VAL A 311 24.30 2.07 1.09
C VAL A 311 24.15 2.81 2.41
N PHE A 312 22.93 3.12 2.80
CA PHE A 312 22.56 3.72 4.07
C PHE A 312 21.84 2.69 4.93
N SER A 313 22.20 2.61 6.21
CA SER A 313 21.46 1.84 7.21
C SER A 313 20.60 2.80 8.04
N PHE A 314 19.43 2.35 8.51
CA PHE A 314 18.63 3.11 9.46
C PHE A 314 17.89 2.29 10.51
N GLY A 315 17.55 2.97 11.60
CA GLY A 315 16.64 2.55 12.66
C GLY A 315 16.40 3.76 13.58
N SER A 316 16.77 3.70 14.87
CA SER A 316 16.85 4.90 15.74
C SER A 316 18.00 5.85 15.38
N VAL A 317 18.94 5.40 14.54
CA VAL A 317 20.03 6.20 13.96
C VAL A 317 20.08 5.99 12.45
N SER A 318 20.74 6.87 11.71
CA SER A 318 21.02 6.69 10.28
C SER A 318 22.49 6.96 9.98
N ASP A 319 23.14 6.03 9.28
CA ASP A 319 24.51 6.14 8.80
C ASP A 319 24.63 5.64 7.34
N SER A 320 25.83 5.79 6.79
CA SER A 320 26.13 5.58 5.37
C SER A 320 27.48 4.90 5.21
N LEU A 321 27.54 3.83 4.39
CA LEU A 321 28.75 3.07 4.12
C LEU A 321 29.91 3.93 3.58
N TRP A 322 29.58 4.98 2.83
CA TRP A 322 30.49 6.07 2.47
C TRP A 322 29.84 7.43 2.70
N SER A 323 30.62 8.45 3.04
CA SER A 323 30.13 9.83 3.27
C SER A 323 29.62 10.53 2.00
N CYS A 324 29.95 9.99 0.82
CA CYS A 324 29.47 10.39 -0.51
C CYS A 324 29.41 9.14 -1.40
N SER A 325 28.50 9.12 -2.36
CA SER A 325 28.35 7.99 -3.30
C SER A 325 29.62 7.74 -4.13
N VAL A 326 30.09 6.49 -4.13
CA VAL A 326 31.32 6.06 -4.83
C VAL A 326 31.01 5.54 -6.22
N GLU A 327 32.00 5.51 -7.12
CA GLU A 327 31.84 4.89 -8.44
C GLU A 327 31.73 3.36 -8.30
N TYR A 328 30.89 2.74 -9.12
CA TYR A 328 30.62 1.30 -9.12
C TYR A 328 31.79 0.51 -9.70
N GLY A 329 32.70 0.07 -8.84
CA GLY A 329 33.84 -0.80 -9.15
C GLY A 329 33.87 -2.08 -8.31
N GLU A 330 34.72 -3.03 -8.72
CA GLU A 330 34.93 -4.31 -8.02
C GLU A 330 35.27 -4.11 -6.53
N GLN A 331 36.22 -3.21 -6.22
CA GLN A 331 36.63 -2.92 -4.83
C GLN A 331 35.48 -2.40 -3.97
N SER A 332 34.69 -1.45 -4.50
CA SER A 332 33.50 -0.92 -3.80
C SER A 332 32.40 -1.97 -3.63
N ILE A 333 32.20 -2.86 -4.61
CA ILE A 333 31.20 -3.93 -4.53
C ILE A 333 31.62 -5.03 -3.55
N ASN A 334 32.91 -5.36 -3.47
CA ASN A 334 33.42 -6.30 -2.48
C ASN A 334 33.31 -5.72 -1.05
N HIS A 335 33.59 -4.42 -0.86
CA HIS A 335 33.38 -3.74 0.44
C HIS A 335 31.90 -3.66 0.82
N ALA A 336 31.01 -3.34 -0.13
CA ALA A 336 29.56 -3.35 0.09
C ALA A 336 29.05 -4.77 0.42
N THR A 337 29.52 -5.79 -0.29
CA THR A 337 29.18 -7.20 -0.03
C THR A 337 29.50 -7.57 1.42
N GLN A 338 30.73 -7.33 1.88
CA GLN A 338 31.16 -7.59 3.26
C GLN A 338 30.33 -6.84 4.31
N HIS A 339 29.95 -5.58 4.04
CA HIS A 339 29.08 -4.81 4.94
C HIS A 339 27.65 -5.37 4.99
N ILE A 340 27.12 -5.85 3.86
CA ILE A 340 25.77 -6.43 3.74
C ILE A 340 25.70 -7.79 4.42
N ASP A 341 26.71 -8.64 4.26
CA ASP A 341 26.76 -9.96 4.91
C ASP A 341 26.72 -9.81 6.45
N GLY A 342 27.39 -8.79 6.98
CA GLY A 342 27.39 -8.40 8.39
C GLY A 342 26.15 -7.60 8.86
N MET A 343 25.15 -7.33 8.01
CA MET A 343 23.94 -6.64 8.44
C MET A 343 23.10 -7.52 9.39
N THR A 344 22.64 -6.88 10.46
CA THR A 344 21.69 -7.43 11.44
C THR A 344 20.66 -6.36 11.83
N ALA A 345 19.54 -6.79 12.41
CA ALA A 345 18.44 -5.93 12.88
C ALA A 345 18.76 -5.26 14.23
N ASN A 346 19.86 -4.49 14.28
CA ASN A 346 20.46 -3.98 15.52
C ASN A 346 20.40 -2.45 15.69
N TYR A 347 19.58 -1.73 14.92
CA TYR A 347 19.54 -0.26 14.92
C TYR A 347 18.42 0.34 15.81
N GLY A 348 17.60 -0.47 16.49
CA GLY A 348 16.59 0.01 17.45
C GLY A 348 15.21 0.27 16.82
N GLY A 349 14.69 1.49 16.97
CA GLY A 349 13.41 1.94 16.40
C GLY A 349 13.48 2.24 14.89
N THR A 350 12.56 3.05 14.36
CA THR A 350 12.34 3.17 12.90
C THR A 350 12.16 4.63 12.45
N GLU A 351 13.22 5.45 12.61
CA GLU A 351 13.25 6.90 12.30
C GLU A 351 13.45 7.18 10.80
N ILE A 352 12.60 6.56 9.97
CA ILE A 352 12.69 6.60 8.49
C ILE A 352 12.67 8.03 7.91
N GLN A 353 11.95 8.97 8.53
CA GLN A 353 11.93 10.38 8.09
C GLN A 353 13.33 11.00 8.15
N GLY A 354 14.01 10.92 9.30
CA GLY A 354 15.35 11.47 9.47
C GLY A 354 16.39 10.79 8.58
N ALA A 355 16.21 9.49 8.30
CA ALA A 355 17.04 8.75 7.38
C ALA A 355 16.85 9.17 5.91
N LEU A 356 15.61 9.43 5.49
CA LEU A 356 15.31 10.01 4.17
C LEU A 356 15.85 11.44 4.04
N GLU A 357 15.65 12.30 5.05
CA GLU A 357 16.21 13.65 5.07
C GLU A 357 17.76 13.63 5.02
N HIS A 358 18.39 12.64 5.64
CA HIS A 358 19.84 12.40 5.52
C HIS A 358 20.22 12.06 4.08
N VAL A 359 19.60 11.05 3.46
CA VAL A 359 19.86 10.65 2.07
C VAL A 359 19.62 11.79 1.08
N LEU A 360 18.47 12.48 1.19
CA LEU A 360 18.06 13.55 0.28
C LEU A 360 18.99 14.77 0.34
N ARG A 361 19.70 14.97 1.46
CA ARG A 361 20.72 16.00 1.69
C ARG A 361 22.12 15.60 1.23
N THR A 362 22.46 14.31 1.21
CA THR A 362 23.80 13.80 0.85
C THR A 362 23.92 13.27 -0.58
N ARG A 363 22.80 12.98 -1.26
CA ARG A 363 22.76 12.52 -2.65
C ARG A 363 23.43 13.51 -3.60
N LYS A 364 23.86 13.02 -4.77
CA LYS A 364 24.29 13.88 -5.87
C LYS A 364 23.10 14.62 -6.47
N THR A 365 23.31 15.88 -6.83
CA THR A 365 22.30 16.77 -7.44
C THR A 365 22.65 17.16 -8.88
N ASP A 366 23.86 16.78 -9.33
CA ASP A 366 24.39 16.91 -10.69
C ASP A 366 24.10 15.68 -11.58
N LEU A 367 23.60 14.59 -11.00
CA LEU A 367 23.21 13.35 -11.70
C LEU A 367 21.73 12.99 -11.41
N PRO A 368 21.07 12.23 -12.30
CA PRO A 368 19.87 11.49 -11.94
C PRO A 368 20.15 10.58 -10.74
N SER A 369 19.24 10.53 -9.77
CA SER A 369 19.33 9.65 -8.59
C SER A 369 18.13 8.71 -8.53
N ALA A 370 18.36 7.43 -8.26
CA ALA A 370 17.33 6.47 -7.86
C ALA A 370 17.61 5.99 -6.43
N ILE A 371 16.69 6.29 -5.50
CA ILE A 371 16.73 5.75 -4.14
C ILE A 371 15.86 4.49 -4.11
N PHE A 372 16.36 3.40 -3.54
CA PHE A 372 15.57 2.23 -3.17
C PHE A 372 15.44 2.16 -1.65
N VAL A 373 14.22 2.17 -1.12
CA VAL A 373 13.95 1.98 0.31
C VAL A 373 13.51 0.55 0.56
N LEU A 374 14.28 -0.19 1.36
CA LEU A 374 14.00 -1.56 1.79
C LEU A 374 13.61 -1.53 3.27
N THR A 375 12.33 -1.75 3.58
CA THR A 375 11.77 -1.57 4.93
C THR A 375 10.54 -2.44 5.15
N ASP A 376 10.25 -2.82 6.38
CA ASP A 376 8.95 -3.40 6.75
C ASP A 376 7.89 -2.32 7.04
N GLY A 377 8.23 -1.04 6.91
CA GLY A 377 7.28 0.08 6.86
C GLY A 377 6.55 0.35 8.17
N GLU A 378 7.12 -0.08 9.29
CA GLU A 378 6.50 0.00 10.61
C GLU A 378 6.58 1.44 11.21
N THR A 379 5.87 2.43 10.63
CA THR A 379 5.71 3.79 11.21
C THR A 379 4.31 4.41 10.98
N TYR A 380 3.86 5.25 11.92
CA TYR A 380 2.62 6.03 11.81
C TYR A 380 2.79 7.39 11.13
N ASN A 381 3.99 7.97 11.07
CA ASN A 381 4.24 9.34 10.60
C ASN A 381 4.34 9.44 9.06
N ILE A 382 3.33 8.91 8.37
CA ILE A 382 3.34 8.69 6.91
C ILE A 382 3.48 10.01 6.12
N GLU A 383 2.65 11.02 6.40
CA GLU A 383 2.67 12.31 5.68
C GLU A 383 4.01 13.04 5.86
N GLN A 384 4.56 13.04 7.08
CA GLN A 384 5.85 13.66 7.40
C GLN A 384 7.03 12.94 6.74
N THR A 385 6.90 11.64 6.47
CA THR A 385 7.91 10.85 5.76
C THR A 385 7.86 11.08 4.24
N ILE A 386 6.66 11.28 3.68
CA ILE A 386 6.45 11.43 2.22
C ILE A 386 6.74 12.88 1.75
N MET A 387 6.41 13.88 2.55
CA MET A 387 6.54 15.29 2.18
C MET A 387 7.97 15.72 1.78
N PRO A 388 9.06 15.32 2.48
CA PRO A 388 10.44 15.60 2.06
C PRO A 388 10.79 15.00 0.69
N ILE A 389 10.27 13.80 0.36
CA ILE A 389 10.46 13.18 -0.95
C ILE A 389 9.80 14.04 -2.03
N LYS A 390 8.52 14.38 -1.85
CA LYS A 390 7.76 15.16 -2.85
C LYS A 390 8.43 16.50 -3.16
N ILE A 391 8.84 17.22 -2.11
CA ILE A 391 9.57 18.50 -2.24
C ILE A 391 10.90 18.31 -2.99
N SER A 392 11.67 17.28 -2.63
CA SER A 392 12.98 17.00 -3.25
C SER A 392 12.90 16.55 -4.70
N VAL A 393 11.76 15.95 -5.10
CA VAL A 393 11.45 15.56 -6.48
C VAL A 393 11.00 16.76 -7.30
N ASP A 394 10.10 17.60 -6.76
CA ASP A 394 9.63 18.82 -7.44
C ASP A 394 10.76 19.86 -7.64
N GLN A 395 11.73 19.89 -6.73
CA GLN A 395 12.93 20.75 -6.81
C GLN A 395 14.08 20.14 -7.65
N ALA A 396 13.98 18.89 -8.10
CA ALA A 396 15.04 18.24 -8.86
C ALA A 396 15.23 18.89 -10.25
N ALA A 397 16.48 19.09 -10.66
CA ALA A 397 16.78 19.65 -11.98
C ALA A 397 16.34 18.69 -13.10
N LYS A 398 15.84 19.22 -14.23
CA LYS A 398 15.24 18.42 -15.32
C LYS A 398 16.20 17.40 -15.96
N ASN A 399 17.50 17.61 -15.82
CA ASN A 399 18.60 16.75 -16.26
C ASN A 399 19.19 15.86 -15.15
N ALA A 400 18.79 16.07 -13.90
CA ALA A 400 19.18 15.32 -12.71
C ALA A 400 17.95 14.94 -11.86
N PRO A 401 16.95 14.22 -12.46
CA PRO A 401 15.72 13.88 -11.77
C PRO A 401 15.98 12.92 -10.61
N LEU A 402 15.30 13.17 -9.49
CA LEU A 402 15.22 12.26 -8.36
C LEU A 402 14.05 11.28 -8.57
N ARG A 403 14.29 10.00 -8.27
CA ARG A 403 13.25 8.98 -8.15
C ARG A 403 13.41 8.20 -6.84
N VAL A 404 12.29 7.79 -6.24
CA VAL A 404 12.29 6.89 -5.07
C VAL A 404 11.43 5.66 -5.37
N PHE A 405 12.02 4.50 -5.17
CA PHE A 405 11.46 3.17 -5.33
C PHE A 405 11.38 2.50 -3.97
N THR A 406 10.42 1.59 -3.77
CA THR A 406 10.23 0.92 -2.48
C THR A 406 10.06 -0.58 -2.65
N LEU A 407 10.69 -1.33 -1.74
CA LEU A 407 10.51 -2.76 -1.55
C LEU A 407 10.04 -2.98 -0.11
N GLY A 408 8.74 -3.18 0.06
CA GLY A 408 8.15 -3.51 1.36
C GLY A 408 8.46 -4.96 1.73
N ILE A 409 8.95 -5.21 2.94
CA ILE A 409 9.49 -6.52 3.36
C ILE A 409 8.66 -7.13 4.49
N GLY A 410 8.10 -8.31 4.22
CA GLY A 410 7.29 -9.09 5.16
C GLY A 410 5.78 -8.95 4.97
N MET A 411 5.02 -9.64 5.82
CA MET A 411 3.56 -9.74 5.70
C MET A 411 2.80 -8.52 6.21
N THR A 412 3.37 -7.77 7.15
CA THR A 412 2.66 -6.74 7.95
C THR A 412 2.92 -5.30 7.49
N THR A 413 3.58 -5.14 6.35
CA THR A 413 4.13 -3.86 5.88
C THR A 413 3.07 -2.80 5.60
N SER A 414 3.33 -1.55 5.98
CA SER A 414 2.44 -0.44 5.62
C SER A 414 2.44 -0.20 4.10
N THR A 415 1.35 -0.63 3.46
CA THR A 415 1.10 -0.33 2.04
C THR A 415 0.98 1.17 1.83
N ALA A 416 0.39 1.91 2.78
CA ALA A 416 0.24 3.37 2.68
C ALA A 416 1.60 4.09 2.66
N LEU A 417 2.54 3.69 3.52
CA LEU A 417 3.89 4.26 3.54
C LEU A 417 4.67 3.89 2.26
N CYS A 418 4.76 2.59 1.93
CA CYS A 418 5.61 2.12 0.83
C CYS A 418 5.09 2.59 -0.54
N GLU A 419 3.78 2.54 -0.79
CA GLU A 419 3.20 3.09 -2.02
C GLU A 419 3.28 4.62 -2.03
N GLY A 420 3.06 5.29 -0.90
CA GLY A 420 3.11 6.75 -0.79
C GLY A 420 4.50 7.32 -1.07
N MET A 421 5.56 6.72 -0.51
CA MET A 421 6.95 7.08 -0.80
C MET A 421 7.29 6.90 -2.28
N ALA A 422 6.91 5.78 -2.90
CA ALA A 422 7.15 5.55 -4.33
C ALA A 422 6.37 6.52 -5.22
N ARG A 423 5.12 6.81 -4.87
CA ARG A 423 4.21 7.72 -5.59
C ARG A 423 4.74 9.15 -5.60
N ALA A 424 5.09 9.70 -4.43
CA ALA A 424 5.76 11.00 -4.33
C ALA A 424 7.16 10.98 -4.97
N GLY A 425 7.82 9.82 -4.94
CA GLY A 425 9.09 9.53 -5.58
C GLY A 425 9.04 9.34 -7.10
N ASN A 426 7.88 9.40 -7.77
CA ASN A 426 7.72 9.03 -9.18
C ASN A 426 8.30 7.65 -9.56
N GLY A 427 8.44 6.72 -8.60
CA GLY A 427 9.01 5.38 -8.80
C GLY A 427 7.96 4.27 -8.73
N VAL A 428 8.40 3.09 -8.32
CA VAL A 428 7.58 1.86 -8.22
C VAL A 428 7.72 1.26 -6.82
N CYS A 429 6.60 0.73 -6.31
CA CYS A 429 6.51 0.01 -5.04
C CYS A 429 6.17 -1.45 -5.29
N LEU A 430 6.93 -2.39 -4.70
CA LEU A 430 6.63 -3.83 -4.71
C LEU A 430 6.72 -4.43 -3.30
N MET A 431 6.05 -5.57 -3.08
CA MET A 431 5.92 -6.20 -1.77
C MET A 431 6.53 -7.61 -1.75
N ALA A 432 7.67 -7.74 -1.06
CA ALA A 432 8.35 -9.00 -0.77
C ALA A 432 7.73 -9.65 0.48
N ALA A 433 6.54 -10.24 0.30
CA ALA A 433 5.82 -10.96 1.35
C ALA A 433 6.55 -12.25 1.80
N THR A 434 7.21 -12.94 0.86
CA THR A 434 8.04 -14.14 1.11
C THR A 434 9.33 -14.08 0.31
N THR A 435 10.38 -14.70 0.83
CA THR A 435 11.76 -14.71 0.28
C THR A 435 11.85 -15.27 -1.14
N GLU A 436 10.96 -16.20 -1.48
CA GLU A 436 10.87 -16.87 -2.78
C GLU A 436 10.55 -15.89 -3.94
N THR A 437 9.85 -14.78 -3.65
CA THR A 437 9.38 -13.83 -4.69
C THR A 437 10.29 -12.61 -4.88
N ILE A 438 11.52 -12.61 -4.36
CA ILE A 438 12.40 -11.42 -4.40
C ILE A 438 12.88 -11.10 -5.83
N ILE A 439 13.27 -12.12 -6.62
CA ILE A 439 14.03 -11.91 -7.86
C ILE A 439 13.24 -11.09 -8.88
N GLY A 440 11.97 -11.46 -9.11
CA GLY A 440 11.00 -10.72 -9.95
C GLY A 440 10.98 -9.23 -9.64
N LYS A 441 10.81 -8.93 -8.35
CA LYS A 441 10.67 -7.59 -7.79
C LYS A 441 11.94 -6.78 -7.93
N CYS A 442 13.09 -7.35 -7.56
CA CYS A 442 14.38 -6.70 -7.70
C CYS A 442 14.68 -6.31 -9.16
N SER A 443 14.45 -7.20 -10.13
CA SER A 443 14.72 -6.88 -11.54
C SER A 443 13.73 -5.86 -12.11
N ARG A 444 12.43 -5.95 -11.76
CA ARG A 444 11.41 -4.97 -12.19
C ARG A 444 11.72 -3.56 -11.65
N LEU A 445 12.15 -3.45 -10.38
CA LEU A 445 12.64 -2.20 -9.80
C LEU A 445 13.92 -1.69 -10.49
N VAL A 446 14.86 -2.58 -10.83
CA VAL A 446 16.09 -2.20 -11.56
C VAL A 446 15.77 -1.72 -12.98
N ARG A 447 14.93 -2.43 -13.75
CA ARG A 447 14.49 -2.02 -15.11
C ARG A 447 13.85 -0.62 -15.09
N ALA A 448 12.95 -0.37 -14.14
CA ALA A 448 12.32 0.93 -13.94
C ALA A 448 13.34 2.03 -13.57
N SER A 449 14.28 1.74 -12.67
CA SER A 449 15.32 2.70 -12.26
C SER A 449 16.35 3.01 -13.35
N ARG A 450 16.71 2.03 -14.21
CA ARG A 450 17.77 2.16 -15.23
C ARG A 450 17.31 2.89 -16.50
N THR A 451 16.00 2.96 -16.73
CA THR A 451 15.43 3.59 -17.93
C THR A 451 15.00 5.04 -17.68
N TYR A 452 14.97 5.83 -18.74
CA TYR A 452 14.19 7.08 -18.76
C TYR A 452 12.69 6.79 -18.63
N ILE A 453 11.88 7.83 -18.40
CA ILE A 453 10.41 7.75 -18.37
C ILE A 453 9.78 8.47 -19.57
N LEU A 454 8.52 8.17 -19.86
CA LEU A 454 7.72 9.04 -20.73
C LEU A 454 7.38 10.36 -20.02
N LYS A 455 7.51 11.47 -20.75
CA LYS A 455 7.12 12.82 -20.32
C LYS A 455 5.94 13.33 -21.15
N ASN A 456 5.29 14.39 -20.66
CA ASN A 456 4.19 15.07 -21.36
C ASN A 456 3.06 14.12 -21.80
N VAL A 457 2.74 13.14 -20.94
CA VAL A 457 1.67 12.17 -21.16
C VAL A 457 0.32 12.89 -21.12
N SER A 458 -0.48 12.70 -22.16
CA SER A 458 -1.85 13.23 -22.28
C SER A 458 -2.77 12.15 -22.85
N ILE A 459 -4.02 12.12 -22.38
CA ILE A 459 -5.01 11.12 -22.77
C ILE A 459 -6.24 11.81 -23.34
N ASP A 460 -6.61 11.41 -24.54
CA ASP A 460 -7.76 11.88 -25.30
C ASP A 460 -8.95 10.96 -24.99
N TRP A 461 -9.76 11.39 -24.04
CA TRP A 461 -10.97 10.68 -23.61
C TRP A 461 -12.16 10.89 -24.58
N GLY A 462 -11.96 11.57 -25.72
CA GLY A 462 -13.02 11.90 -26.68
C GLY A 462 -14.02 12.98 -26.21
N VAL A 463 -13.84 13.54 -25.01
CA VAL A 463 -14.70 14.59 -24.45
C VAL A 463 -14.44 15.91 -25.18
N ARG A 464 -15.46 16.44 -25.88
CA ARG A 464 -15.41 17.74 -26.55
C ARG A 464 -15.46 18.88 -25.53
N THR A 465 -14.32 19.29 -25.00
CA THR A 465 -14.19 20.54 -24.25
C THR A 465 -14.38 21.73 -25.20
N THR A 466 -15.46 22.49 -25.01
CA THR A 466 -15.60 23.80 -25.66
C THR A 466 -14.54 24.75 -25.10
N PRO A 467 -13.76 25.47 -25.94
CA PRO A 467 -12.81 26.46 -25.46
C PRO A 467 -13.56 27.61 -24.77
N LEU A 468 -13.55 27.63 -23.44
CA LEU A 468 -14.17 28.71 -22.68
C LEU A 468 -13.33 29.98 -22.81
N LEU A 469 -13.84 30.97 -23.55
CA LEU A 469 -13.26 32.31 -23.73
C LEU A 469 -13.41 33.19 -22.47
N VAL A 470 -13.17 32.61 -21.30
CA VAL A 470 -13.38 33.25 -19.99
C VAL A 470 -12.05 33.20 -19.21
N PRO A 471 -11.53 34.32 -18.69
CA PRO A 471 -10.35 34.33 -17.83
C PRO A 471 -10.56 33.48 -16.55
N PRO A 472 -9.50 32.86 -16.00
CA PRO A 472 -9.61 32.04 -14.79
C PRO A 472 -9.74 32.91 -13.53
N THR A 473 -10.94 33.45 -13.29
CA THR A 473 -11.23 34.34 -12.14
C THR A 473 -12.37 33.82 -11.24
N SER A 474 -12.49 32.50 -11.10
CA SER A 474 -13.20 31.84 -9.99
C SER A 474 -12.83 30.35 -9.90
N HIS A 475 -12.74 29.79 -8.68
CA HIS A 475 -12.57 28.36 -8.45
C HIS A 475 -13.91 27.61 -8.66
N VAL A 476 -14.39 27.57 -9.89
CA VAL A 476 -15.48 26.68 -10.32
C VAL A 476 -14.94 25.81 -11.44
N ASP A 477 -14.64 24.56 -11.10
CA ASP A 477 -14.21 23.55 -12.07
C ASP A 477 -15.39 23.17 -12.99
N ASN A 478 -15.53 23.94 -14.06
CA ASN A 478 -16.51 23.72 -15.12
C ASN A 478 -16.05 22.66 -16.15
N SER A 479 -15.00 21.89 -15.86
CA SER A 479 -14.63 20.76 -16.71
C SER A 479 -15.65 19.63 -16.57
N LYS A 480 -16.25 19.22 -17.70
CA LYS A 480 -17.11 18.02 -17.78
C LYS A 480 -16.32 16.71 -17.62
N LEU A 481 -15.00 16.78 -17.48
CA LEU A 481 -14.06 15.66 -17.46
C LEU A 481 -13.01 15.92 -16.36
N ARG A 482 -12.95 15.05 -15.37
CA ARG A 482 -11.90 15.01 -14.35
C ARG A 482 -11.08 13.74 -14.50
N GLN A 483 -9.81 13.89 -14.85
CA GLN A 483 -8.85 12.78 -14.89
C GLN A 483 -8.24 12.55 -13.50
N ALA A 484 -7.91 11.31 -13.16
CA ALA A 484 -7.18 10.93 -11.95
C ALA A 484 -6.15 9.83 -12.23
N PRO A 485 -4.84 10.03 -11.99
CA PRO A 485 -4.22 11.30 -11.58
C PRO A 485 -4.36 12.40 -12.65
N ALA A 486 -4.37 13.66 -12.21
CA ALA A 486 -4.45 14.82 -13.09
C ALA A 486 -3.20 14.98 -13.96
N THR A 487 -2.03 14.57 -13.45
CA THR A 487 -0.78 14.45 -14.21
C THR A 487 -0.26 13.02 -14.14
N VAL A 488 -0.02 12.38 -15.29
CA VAL A 488 0.65 11.08 -15.35
C VAL A 488 2.16 11.34 -15.40
N SER A 489 2.80 11.32 -14.23
CA SER A 489 4.18 11.79 -14.03
C SER A 489 5.27 10.78 -14.38
N ALA A 490 4.99 9.49 -14.30
CA ALA A 490 5.92 8.42 -14.63
C ALA A 490 5.20 7.22 -15.27
N ILE A 491 5.82 6.66 -16.31
CA ILE A 491 5.43 5.40 -16.97
C ILE A 491 6.71 4.60 -17.19
N TYR A 492 6.74 3.36 -16.71
CA TYR A 492 7.88 2.45 -16.79
C TYR A 492 7.56 1.22 -17.65
N PRO A 493 8.47 0.77 -18.54
CA PRO A 493 8.32 -0.49 -19.25
C PRO A 493 8.11 -1.67 -18.29
N GLY A 494 7.21 -2.60 -18.63
CA GLY A 494 6.86 -3.73 -17.76
C GLY A 494 6.19 -3.34 -16.42
N THR A 495 5.60 -2.14 -16.34
CA THR A 495 4.87 -1.67 -15.16
C THR A 495 3.53 -1.05 -15.52
N ARG A 496 2.44 -1.74 -15.15
CA ARG A 496 1.06 -1.27 -15.27
C ARG A 496 0.87 0.11 -14.65
N PHE A 497 0.34 1.03 -15.45
CA PHE A 497 -0.24 2.26 -14.94
C PHE A 497 -1.75 2.25 -15.20
N VAL A 498 -2.50 2.83 -14.26
CA VAL A 498 -3.96 2.97 -14.35
C VAL A 498 -4.32 4.45 -14.26
N VAL A 499 -5.17 4.92 -15.16
CA VAL A 499 -5.69 6.29 -15.18
C VAL A 499 -7.20 6.24 -15.32
N PHE A 500 -7.88 7.06 -14.54
CA PHE A 500 -9.33 7.17 -14.54
C PHE A 500 -9.79 8.48 -15.14
N ALA A 501 -11.01 8.49 -15.66
CA ALA A 501 -11.76 9.68 -16.03
C ALA A 501 -13.18 9.63 -15.44
N LEU A 502 -13.58 10.68 -14.74
CA LEU A 502 -14.97 10.97 -14.37
C LEU A 502 -15.56 11.93 -15.39
N VAL A 503 -16.70 11.58 -16.01
CA VAL A 503 -17.39 12.42 -17.00
C VAL A 503 -18.76 12.86 -16.46
N GLU A 504 -18.87 14.15 -16.13
CA GLU A 504 -20.09 14.80 -15.63
C GLU A 504 -20.96 15.33 -16.79
N ASP A 505 -21.19 14.49 -17.79
CA ASP A 505 -22.07 14.77 -18.92
C ASP A 505 -22.90 13.52 -19.25
N THR A 506 -24.22 13.61 -19.05
CA THR A 506 -25.15 12.50 -19.29
C THR A 506 -25.33 12.20 -20.78
N ALA A 507 -25.13 13.18 -21.66
CA ALA A 507 -25.23 13.03 -23.11
C ALA A 507 -23.91 12.57 -23.75
N PHE A 508 -22.81 12.52 -23.00
CA PHE A 508 -21.56 11.97 -23.49
C PHE A 508 -21.70 10.48 -23.83
N THR A 509 -21.20 10.11 -25.00
CA THR A 509 -21.04 8.72 -25.45
C THR A 509 -19.54 8.45 -25.53
N PRO A 510 -19.00 7.38 -24.90
CA PRO A 510 -17.57 7.10 -24.94
C PRO A 510 -17.10 6.89 -26.39
N PRO A 511 -15.87 7.30 -26.75
CA PRO A 511 -15.31 7.00 -28.06
C PRO A 511 -15.07 5.49 -28.20
N LYS A 512 -14.91 4.99 -29.43
CA LYS A 512 -14.52 3.59 -29.66
C LYS A 512 -13.13 3.26 -29.11
N GLU A 513 -12.25 4.25 -29.11
CA GLU A 513 -10.87 4.17 -28.67
C GLU A 513 -10.50 5.47 -27.92
N VAL A 514 -9.70 5.38 -26.86
CA VAL A 514 -8.99 6.54 -26.30
C VAL A 514 -7.62 6.67 -26.94
N VAL A 515 -7.14 7.91 -27.13
CA VAL A 515 -5.83 8.17 -27.76
C VAL A 515 -4.84 8.67 -26.71
N ILE A 516 -3.73 7.97 -26.53
CA ILE A 516 -2.71 8.30 -25.54
C ILE A 516 -1.51 8.88 -26.31
N ARG A 517 -1.02 10.04 -25.88
CA ARG A 517 0.07 10.78 -26.52
C ARG A 517 1.13 11.11 -25.46
N ALA A 518 2.39 10.80 -25.74
CA ALA A 518 3.49 11.00 -24.81
C ALA A 518 4.80 11.23 -25.55
N GLN A 519 5.80 11.79 -24.87
CA GLN A 519 7.12 12.06 -25.44
C GLN A 519 8.20 11.19 -24.77
N ARG A 520 9.10 10.61 -25.56
CA ARG A 520 10.31 9.97 -25.04
C ARG A 520 11.25 11.04 -24.47
N ASP A 521 11.60 10.92 -23.19
CA ASP A 521 12.64 11.76 -22.61
C ASP A 521 14.00 11.53 -23.31
N GLY A 522 14.83 12.56 -23.40
CA GLY A 522 16.10 12.54 -24.13
C GLY A 522 16.01 12.49 -25.66
N GLN A 523 14.98 11.88 -26.26
CA GLN A 523 14.82 11.77 -27.73
C GLN A 523 13.81 12.76 -28.33
N GLY A 524 12.74 13.11 -27.62
CA GLY A 524 11.70 14.04 -28.09
C GLY A 524 10.65 13.43 -29.03
N ASP A 525 10.81 12.17 -29.46
CA ASP A 525 9.81 11.43 -30.24
C ASP A 525 8.42 11.48 -29.58
N LEU A 526 7.40 11.86 -30.36
CA LEU A 526 6.01 11.75 -29.94
C LEU A 526 5.49 10.34 -30.22
N LEU A 527 5.26 9.57 -29.15
CA LEU A 527 4.51 8.32 -29.20
C LEU A 527 3.02 8.63 -29.19
N GLN A 528 2.26 8.02 -30.10
CA GLN A 528 0.80 7.98 -30.04
C GLN A 528 0.34 6.52 -30.17
N PHE A 529 -0.56 6.11 -29.28
CA PHE A 529 -1.17 4.78 -29.28
C PHE A 529 -2.66 4.90 -28.93
N THR A 530 -3.48 3.99 -29.45
CA THR A 530 -4.91 3.94 -29.15
C THR A 530 -5.26 2.69 -28.36
N VAL A 531 -6.32 2.77 -27.55
CA VAL A 531 -6.79 1.66 -26.71
C VAL A 531 -8.30 1.55 -26.85
N PRO A 532 -8.85 0.37 -27.24
CA PRO A 532 -10.27 0.20 -27.42
C PRO A 532 -11.04 0.36 -26.10
N VAL A 533 -12.22 0.97 -26.20
CA VAL A 533 -13.11 1.19 -25.06
C VAL A 533 -14.23 0.16 -25.07
N GLN A 534 -14.29 -0.65 -24.01
CA GLN A 534 -15.38 -1.58 -23.76
C GLN A 534 -16.35 -0.97 -22.74
N LEU A 535 -17.61 -0.78 -23.13
CA LEU A 535 -18.68 -0.48 -22.19
C LEU A 535 -18.98 -1.75 -21.38
N VAL A 536 -19.04 -1.62 -20.05
CA VAL A 536 -19.19 -2.74 -19.11
C VAL A 536 -20.29 -2.47 -18.09
N ASP A 537 -21.25 -3.39 -18.05
CA ASP A 537 -22.26 -3.48 -17.00
C ASP A 537 -21.78 -4.52 -15.96
N PHE A 538 -21.29 -4.03 -14.82
CA PHE A 538 -20.84 -4.86 -13.70
C PHE A 538 -22.03 -5.55 -12.99
N PRO A 539 -21.81 -6.66 -12.26
CA PRO A 539 -22.88 -7.54 -11.78
C PRO A 539 -23.98 -6.82 -10.96
N PRO A 540 -25.24 -7.29 -11.04
CA PRO A 540 -26.42 -6.47 -10.77
C PRO A 540 -26.83 -6.36 -9.29
N ASP A 541 -25.89 -6.40 -8.34
CA ASP A 541 -26.22 -6.06 -6.94
C ASP A 541 -26.34 -4.54 -6.78
N ARG A 542 -27.58 -4.06 -6.95
CA ARG A 542 -27.96 -2.64 -7.05
C ARG A 542 -27.77 -1.83 -5.76
N GLN A 543 -27.22 -2.42 -4.69
CA GLN A 543 -26.96 -1.74 -3.43
C GLN A 543 -25.70 -0.86 -3.45
N HIS A 544 -24.72 -1.20 -4.30
CA HIS A 544 -23.38 -0.61 -4.23
C HIS A 544 -23.12 0.45 -5.33
N GLN A 545 -22.19 1.39 -5.06
CA GLN A 545 -21.79 2.43 -6.02
C GLN A 545 -21.02 1.82 -7.23
N PRO A 546 -21.16 2.37 -8.45
CA PRO A 546 -20.53 1.81 -9.66
C PRO A 546 -18.99 1.73 -9.55
N LEU A 547 -18.45 0.51 -9.56
CA LEU A 547 -17.04 0.17 -9.36
C LEU A 547 -16.02 1.18 -9.93
N ILE A 548 -16.10 1.48 -11.22
CA ILE A 548 -15.16 2.38 -11.90
C ILE A 548 -15.33 3.83 -11.43
N GLN A 549 -16.56 4.28 -11.14
CA GLN A 549 -16.78 5.63 -10.58
C GLN A 549 -16.18 5.75 -9.18
N THR A 550 -16.38 4.72 -8.35
CA THR A 550 -15.86 4.65 -6.98
C THR A 550 -14.33 4.68 -6.96
N LEU A 551 -13.67 3.89 -7.81
CA LEU A 551 -12.21 3.90 -7.99
C LEU A 551 -11.70 5.25 -8.52
N ALA A 552 -12.34 5.79 -9.56
CA ALA A 552 -11.97 7.08 -10.14
C ALA A 552 -12.08 8.24 -9.14
N ALA A 553 -13.13 8.23 -8.32
CA ALA A 553 -13.34 9.22 -7.27
C ALA A 553 -12.32 9.07 -6.11
N ARG A 554 -11.97 7.84 -5.69
CA ARG A 554 -10.90 7.62 -4.71
C ARG A 554 -9.56 8.09 -5.26
N ARG A 555 -9.20 7.76 -6.50
CA ARG A 555 -7.93 8.22 -7.09
C ARG A 555 -7.90 9.74 -7.21
N ALA A 556 -9.02 10.38 -7.55
CA ALA A 556 -9.13 11.84 -7.56
C ALA A 556 -8.98 12.47 -6.16
N ILE A 557 -9.52 11.85 -5.11
CA ILE A 557 -9.33 12.29 -3.71
C ILE A 557 -7.86 12.15 -3.29
N MET A 558 -7.21 11.03 -3.60
CA MET A 558 -5.78 10.83 -3.32
C MET A 558 -4.92 11.89 -4.03
N ASP A 559 -5.18 12.16 -5.31
CA ASP A 559 -4.45 13.14 -6.11
C ASP A 559 -4.59 14.59 -5.56
N LEU A 560 -5.72 14.90 -4.90
CA LEU A 560 -5.98 16.19 -4.22
C LEU A 560 -5.32 16.31 -2.83
N ASP A 561 -4.98 15.20 -2.18
CA ASP A 561 -4.18 15.17 -0.93
C ASP A 561 -2.68 15.13 -1.28
N ASP A 562 -2.28 14.31 -2.27
CA ASP A 562 -0.91 14.15 -2.80
C ASP A 562 -0.33 15.44 -3.43
N SER A 563 -1.17 16.24 -4.10
CA SER A 563 -0.73 17.48 -4.79
C SER A 563 -0.57 18.67 -3.84
N ALA A 564 -1.01 18.55 -2.59
CA ALA A 564 -1.14 19.66 -1.66
C ALA A 564 0.09 19.79 -0.74
N SER A 565 1.09 20.56 -1.17
CA SER A 565 2.33 20.74 -0.38
C SER A 565 2.13 21.31 1.03
N TYR A 566 0.99 21.94 1.35
CA TYR A 566 0.69 22.50 2.68
C TYR A 566 -0.80 22.52 3.08
N SER A 567 -1.74 22.47 2.14
CA SER A 567 -3.17 22.51 2.45
C SER A 567 -3.99 21.87 1.32
N PRO A 568 -4.65 20.71 1.54
CA PRO A 568 -5.45 20.03 0.52
C PRO A 568 -6.77 20.76 0.25
N ASP A 569 -7.34 20.55 -0.94
CA ASP A 569 -8.66 21.06 -1.31
C ASP A 569 -9.76 20.27 -0.56
N LYS A 570 -9.85 20.51 0.75
CA LYS A 570 -10.85 19.91 1.63
C LYS A 570 -12.29 20.12 1.10
N PRO A 571 -12.71 21.31 0.62
CA PRO A 571 -14.04 21.48 0.03
C PRO A 571 -14.32 20.51 -1.13
N LEU A 572 -13.37 20.31 -2.04
CA LEU A 572 -13.53 19.40 -3.17
C LEU A 572 -13.44 17.92 -2.75
N ILE A 573 -12.52 17.57 -1.85
CA ILE A 573 -12.42 16.21 -1.29
C ILE A 573 -13.72 15.83 -0.57
N VAL A 574 -14.29 16.73 0.24
CA VAL A 574 -15.57 16.51 0.93
C VAL A 574 -16.72 16.39 -0.08
N ARG A 575 -16.76 17.24 -1.12
CA ARG A 575 -17.75 17.13 -2.20
C ARG A 575 -17.67 15.78 -2.93
N LEU A 576 -16.47 15.30 -3.26
CA LEU A 576 -16.26 14.00 -3.91
C LEU A 576 -16.62 12.84 -2.97
N GLY A 577 -16.19 12.91 -1.71
CA GLY A 577 -16.47 11.90 -0.69
C GLY A 577 -17.96 11.73 -0.43
N ILE A 578 -18.71 12.83 -0.30
CA ILE A 578 -20.18 12.77 -0.16
C ILE A 578 -20.84 12.31 -1.47
N LYS A 579 -20.42 12.81 -2.64
CA LYS A 579 -21.02 12.46 -3.94
C LYS A 579 -20.90 10.96 -4.28
N TYR A 580 -19.74 10.36 -4.02
CA TYR A 580 -19.44 8.97 -4.36
C TYR A 580 -19.48 8.02 -3.15
N GLN A 581 -19.94 8.51 -1.99
CA GLN A 581 -19.97 7.78 -0.71
C GLN A 581 -18.62 7.13 -0.38
N LEU A 582 -17.56 7.94 -0.27
CA LEU A 582 -16.21 7.51 0.10
C LEU A 582 -15.77 8.06 1.47
N ALA A 583 -15.23 7.18 2.31
CA ALA A 583 -14.50 7.59 3.50
C ALA A 583 -13.10 8.12 3.13
N SER A 584 -12.63 9.15 3.83
CA SER A 584 -11.35 9.82 3.59
C SER A 584 -10.86 10.56 4.83
N LYS A 585 -9.68 11.19 4.73
CA LYS A 585 -9.14 12.14 5.71
C LYS A 585 -10.17 13.19 6.19
N PHE A 586 -11.11 13.60 5.32
CA PHE A 586 -12.13 14.63 5.60
C PHE A 586 -13.59 14.15 5.56
N THR A 587 -13.84 12.87 5.30
CA THR A 587 -15.21 12.30 5.22
C THR A 587 -15.34 10.96 5.92
N SER A 588 -16.45 10.75 6.61
CA SER A 588 -16.71 9.56 7.43
C SER A 588 -18.11 9.03 7.18
N PHE A 589 -18.30 7.70 7.28
CA PHE A 589 -19.64 7.10 7.28
C PHE A 589 -20.27 7.23 8.66
N ILE A 590 -21.55 7.61 8.70
CA ILE A 590 -22.37 7.59 9.92
C ILE A 590 -23.66 6.80 9.69
N ALA A 591 -23.86 5.76 10.52
CA ALA A 591 -25.09 5.02 10.71
C ALA A 591 -25.72 5.43 12.04
N VAL A 592 -27.04 5.66 12.04
CA VAL A 592 -27.85 5.88 13.24
C VAL A 592 -29.20 5.20 13.02
N ASP A 593 -29.61 4.31 13.92
CA ASP A 593 -30.98 3.83 13.92
C ASP A 593 -31.93 4.95 14.38
N LYS A 594 -32.84 5.34 13.49
CA LYS A 594 -33.83 6.39 13.74
C LYS A 594 -35.09 5.88 14.45
N ARG A 595 -35.15 4.58 14.79
CA ARG A 595 -36.20 4.02 15.65
C ARG A 595 -36.08 4.57 17.06
N THR A 596 -37.23 4.85 17.66
CA THR A 596 -37.33 5.06 19.10
C THR A 596 -37.14 3.73 19.85
N ARG A 597 -36.68 3.81 21.10
CA ARG A 597 -36.40 2.64 21.96
C ARG A 597 -37.61 1.71 22.21
N ALA A 598 -38.82 2.14 21.88
CA ALA A 598 -40.05 1.33 21.93
C ALA A 598 -40.28 0.47 20.67
N GLU A 599 -39.56 0.74 19.57
CA GLU A 599 -39.71 0.06 18.27
C GLU A 599 -38.61 -0.99 18.01
N VAL A 600 -37.71 -1.18 18.98
CA VAL A 600 -36.65 -2.20 18.95
C VAL A 600 -37.16 -3.46 19.67
N PRO A 601 -37.21 -4.63 19.01
CA PRO A 601 -37.66 -5.86 19.65
C PRO A 601 -36.82 -6.24 20.88
N GLY A 602 -37.46 -6.92 21.84
CA GLY A 602 -36.73 -7.57 22.93
C GLY A 602 -35.83 -8.71 22.41
N PRO A 603 -34.83 -9.16 23.22
CA PRO A 603 -33.96 -10.26 22.83
C PRO A 603 -34.77 -11.53 22.53
N VAL A 604 -34.42 -12.21 21.44
CA VAL A 604 -35.03 -13.48 21.04
C VAL A 604 -34.53 -14.58 21.99
N ALA A 605 -35.33 -15.64 22.16
CA ALA A 605 -35.07 -16.64 23.21
C ALA A 605 -33.83 -17.51 22.89
N ALA A 606 -32.79 -17.36 23.72
CA ALA A 606 -31.69 -18.30 23.93
C ALA A 606 -31.02 -18.90 22.67
N HIS A 607 -29.96 -18.24 22.19
CA HIS A 607 -28.91 -18.90 21.41
C HIS A 607 -28.35 -20.11 22.18
N SER A 608 -28.62 -21.32 21.70
CA SER A 608 -28.01 -22.55 22.20
C SER A 608 -26.64 -22.75 21.57
N HIS A 609 -25.56 -22.57 22.33
CA HIS A 609 -24.21 -22.91 21.85
C HIS A 609 -24.15 -24.37 21.38
N PRO A 610 -23.59 -24.68 20.19
CA PRO A 610 -23.30 -26.04 19.78
C PRO A 610 -22.16 -26.61 20.63
N HIS A 611 -22.50 -27.24 21.75
CA HIS A 611 -21.51 -27.99 22.53
C HIS A 611 -20.99 -29.18 21.71
N SER A 612 -19.67 -29.30 21.63
CA SER A 612 -18.99 -30.37 20.90
C SER A 612 -19.26 -31.74 21.52
N ALA A 613 -20.08 -32.54 20.84
CA ALA A 613 -20.22 -33.99 21.05
C ALA A 613 -20.10 -34.69 19.69
N GLY A 614 -19.37 -35.80 19.65
CA GLY A 614 -18.90 -36.38 18.40
C GLY A 614 -19.93 -37.19 17.61
N THR A 615 -19.74 -37.21 16.29
CA THR A 615 -19.99 -38.33 15.37
C THR A 615 -21.38 -38.98 15.37
N LEU A 616 -22.15 -38.70 14.32
CA LEU A 616 -22.93 -39.74 13.62
C LEU A 616 -23.21 -39.34 12.16
N PHE A 617 -23.21 -40.31 11.24
CA PHE A 617 -23.46 -40.11 9.82
C PHE A 617 -24.95 -39.79 9.55
N GLY A 618 -25.22 -38.83 8.67
CA GLY A 618 -26.57 -38.52 8.16
C GLY A 618 -26.51 -38.13 6.69
N SER A 619 -26.97 -39.01 5.80
CA SER A 619 -26.89 -38.80 4.35
C SER A 619 -27.94 -37.82 3.84
N PHE A 620 -27.52 -36.77 3.13
CA PHE A 620 -28.41 -35.94 2.32
C PHE A 620 -28.50 -36.52 0.89
N GLY A 621 -29.49 -37.39 0.68
CA GLY A 621 -29.87 -37.86 -0.64
C GLY A 621 -30.55 -36.76 -1.47
N ALA A 622 -30.36 -36.79 -2.79
CA ALA A 622 -30.93 -35.80 -3.71
C ALA A 622 -32.46 -35.89 -3.81
N SER A 623 -33.14 -34.74 -3.82
CA SER A 623 -34.55 -34.64 -4.17
C SER A 623 -34.70 -34.33 -5.67
N GLN A 624 -35.23 -35.29 -6.43
CA GLN A 624 -35.59 -35.08 -7.83
C GLN A 624 -36.89 -34.28 -7.96
N SER A 625 -37.01 -33.57 -9.09
CA SER A 625 -38.23 -32.88 -9.51
C SER A 625 -39.39 -33.84 -9.79
N SER A 626 -40.62 -33.47 -9.41
CA SER A 626 -41.85 -34.08 -9.95
C SER A 626 -42.99 -33.05 -10.02
N MET A 627 -43.89 -33.21 -11.00
CA MET A 627 -45.01 -32.31 -11.27
C MET A 627 -46.28 -32.70 -10.49
N ALA A 628 -47.13 -31.71 -10.21
CA ALA A 628 -48.57 -31.88 -10.04
C ALA A 628 -49.33 -30.67 -10.64
N PRO A 629 -50.56 -30.82 -11.16
CA PRO A 629 -51.14 -29.86 -12.12
C PRO A 629 -52.02 -28.77 -11.51
N ARG A 630 -52.28 -27.72 -12.30
CA ARG A 630 -53.34 -26.71 -12.08
C ARG A 630 -54.57 -27.02 -12.92
N THR A 631 -55.75 -26.95 -12.31
CA THR A 631 -57.07 -26.84 -12.98
C THR A 631 -57.80 -25.59 -12.45
N ALA A 632 -58.85 -25.13 -13.14
CA ALA A 632 -59.43 -23.80 -12.89
C ALA A 632 -60.97 -23.73 -12.99
N ALA A 633 -61.58 -23.08 -12.00
CA ALA A 633 -62.89 -22.41 -12.00
C ALA A 633 -62.91 -21.46 -10.77
N LEU A 634 -63.42 -20.21 -10.72
CA LEU A 634 -64.53 -19.44 -11.30
C LEU A 634 -65.75 -19.24 -10.35
N PHE A 635 -66.15 -17.97 -10.20
CA PHE A 635 -67.31 -17.40 -9.47
C PHE A 635 -67.35 -17.46 -7.92
N GLY A 636 -67.91 -16.42 -7.27
CA GLY A 636 -68.30 -16.46 -5.85
C GLY A 636 -68.23 -15.18 -4.99
N GLN A 637 -69.03 -14.15 -5.28
CA GLN A 637 -69.47 -13.09 -4.34
C GLN A 637 -71.03 -13.13 -4.33
N PRO A 638 -71.79 -12.60 -3.32
CA PRO A 638 -71.41 -11.53 -2.39
C PRO A 638 -72.00 -11.61 -0.93
N ARG A 639 -71.87 -10.48 -0.20
CA ARG A 639 -72.83 -9.89 0.80
C ARG A 639 -72.92 -10.40 2.27
N SER A 640 -72.43 -9.52 3.16
CA SER A 640 -73.10 -8.89 4.33
C SER A 640 -73.88 -9.70 5.37
N ASN A 641 -73.54 -9.50 6.65
CA ASN A 641 -74.45 -8.85 7.62
C ASN A 641 -73.74 -8.35 8.90
N ALA A 642 -74.33 -7.36 9.55
CA ALA A 642 -74.06 -6.91 10.93
C ALA A 642 -75.43 -6.70 11.64
N PRO A 643 -75.49 -6.79 12.99
CA PRO A 643 -75.75 -5.58 13.79
C PRO A 643 -74.98 -5.55 15.14
N GLN A 644 -74.41 -4.41 15.56
CA GLN A 644 -74.94 -3.35 16.46
C GLN A 644 -75.14 -3.69 17.95
N MET A 645 -74.49 -2.91 18.83
CA MET A 645 -74.98 -2.14 20.01
C MET A 645 -73.78 -1.24 20.42
N ALA A 646 -73.82 0.10 20.48
CA ALA A 646 -74.58 1.03 21.35
C ALA A 646 -74.13 0.95 22.84
N ALA A 647 -73.89 2.04 23.59
CA ALA A 647 -74.09 3.49 23.37
C ALA A 647 -73.05 4.34 24.20
N CYS A 648 -72.49 5.46 23.70
CA CYS A 648 -72.90 6.88 23.86
C CYS A 648 -72.32 7.68 25.06
N PHE A 649 -72.38 9.02 24.97
CA PHE A 649 -71.76 10.08 25.81
C PHE A 649 -70.22 10.24 25.67
N GLY A 650 -69.63 11.44 25.67
CA GLY A 650 -70.19 12.81 25.76
C GLY A 650 -69.15 13.91 25.43
N GLN A 651 -69.60 15.17 25.32
CA GLN A 651 -68.79 16.38 25.04
C GLN A 651 -67.96 16.82 26.28
N ALA A 652 -67.05 17.82 26.28
CA ALA A 652 -66.78 18.94 25.37
C ALA A 652 -65.29 19.41 25.42
N ALA A 653 -64.94 20.47 24.69
CA ALA A 653 -63.59 21.04 24.62
C ALA A 653 -63.35 22.21 25.62
N TYR A 654 -62.10 22.46 26.02
CA TYR A 654 -61.64 23.70 26.64
C TYR A 654 -60.15 23.97 26.41
N THR A 655 -59.78 25.26 26.28
CA THR A 655 -58.41 25.80 26.35
C THR A 655 -58.36 26.92 27.38
N PRO A 656 -57.32 26.98 28.23
CA PRO A 656 -56.44 28.16 28.27
C PRO A 656 -54.95 27.73 28.14
N ALA A 657 -54.06 28.50 27.50
CA ALA A 657 -53.50 29.82 27.85
C ALA A 657 -52.47 29.78 29.00
N ALA A 658 -51.38 30.54 28.85
CA ALA A 658 -50.16 30.44 29.66
C ALA A 658 -50.04 31.54 30.74
N PRO A 659 -49.16 31.37 31.75
CA PRO A 659 -48.62 32.45 32.55
C PRO A 659 -47.24 32.92 32.07
N ALA A 660 -46.89 34.16 32.42
CA ALA A 660 -45.54 34.72 32.38
C ALA A 660 -45.17 35.25 33.80
N ILE A 661 -44.16 36.13 33.91
CA ILE A 661 -43.62 36.76 35.15
C ILE A 661 -42.57 35.87 35.85
N SER A 662 -41.48 36.37 36.48
CA SER A 662 -40.56 37.51 36.24
C SER A 662 -39.49 37.54 37.35
N GLY A 663 -38.20 37.72 36.99
CA GLY A 663 -37.15 38.19 37.92
C GLY A 663 -36.59 37.18 38.94
N ALA A 664 -35.41 37.41 39.54
CA ALA A 664 -34.44 38.47 39.28
C ALA A 664 -32.99 38.09 39.66
N SER A 665 -32.03 38.67 38.93
CA SER A 665 -30.68 39.16 39.30
C SER A 665 -30.05 38.78 40.66
N LEU A 666 -28.73 38.47 40.64
CA LEU A 666 -27.72 39.19 41.44
C LEU A 666 -26.26 38.92 40.99
N THR A 667 -25.61 39.97 40.44
CA THR A 667 -24.19 40.41 40.61
C THR A 667 -22.99 39.44 40.69
N GLY A 668 -21.91 39.73 39.93
CA GLY A 668 -20.54 39.33 40.31
C GLY A 668 -19.40 39.61 39.30
N GLY A 669 -18.51 40.58 39.59
CA GLY A 669 -17.14 40.65 39.04
C GLY A 669 -16.90 41.48 37.77
N SER A 670 -15.70 42.04 37.62
CA SER A 670 -15.23 42.88 36.49
C SER A 670 -13.69 42.82 36.37
N PHE A 671 -13.11 43.66 35.47
CA PHE A 671 -11.67 43.88 35.20
C PHE A 671 -11.04 42.84 34.23
N ALA A 672 -10.61 43.19 33.00
CA ALA A 672 -9.52 44.10 32.56
C ALA A 672 -8.12 43.47 32.78
N PHE A 673 -7.13 43.51 31.87
CA PHE A 673 -6.67 44.51 30.89
C PHE A 673 -5.92 43.81 29.70
N PRO A 674 -5.22 44.51 28.77
CA PRO A 674 -5.57 45.73 28.01
C PRO A 674 -5.43 45.53 26.48
N ALA A 675 -5.80 46.55 25.70
CA ALA A 675 -5.24 46.80 24.37
C ALA A 675 -4.29 48.00 24.42
N LEU A 676 -3.32 48.08 23.51
CA LEU A 676 -2.56 49.30 23.24
C LEU A 676 -2.64 49.64 21.74
N GLN A 677 -3.15 50.83 21.46
CA GLN A 677 -3.15 51.49 20.17
C GLN A 677 -1.79 52.26 20.03
N HIS A 678 -1.47 53.08 19.03
CA HIS A 678 -2.31 53.93 18.17
C HIS A 678 -1.51 54.49 16.97
N LEU A 679 -2.21 55.24 16.11
CA LEU A 679 -1.71 56.16 15.06
C LEU A 679 -1.23 55.49 13.74
N GLY A 680 -1.82 55.76 12.57
CA GLY A 680 -3.16 56.32 12.27
C GLY A 680 -3.21 57.29 11.07
N THR A 681 -4.43 57.46 10.53
CA THR A 681 -4.87 58.53 9.58
C THR A 681 -4.21 58.63 8.20
N ALA A 682 -4.86 59.12 7.13
CA ALA A 682 -6.29 59.26 6.79
C ALA A 682 -6.42 59.71 5.31
N GLY A 683 -7.64 59.64 4.74
CA GLY A 683 -7.99 60.33 3.49
C GLY A 683 -7.89 59.49 2.21
N GLY A 684 -8.81 59.72 1.27
CA GLY A 684 -8.82 59.11 -0.07
C GLY A 684 -9.08 60.16 -1.16
N GLY A 685 -8.95 59.80 -2.43
CA GLY A 685 -9.09 60.76 -3.54
C GLY A 685 -9.06 60.18 -4.97
N VAL A 686 -10.23 59.84 -5.49
CA VAL A 686 -10.79 60.30 -6.79
C VAL A 686 -9.83 60.52 -7.99
N PHE A 687 -10.00 59.67 -9.03
CA PHE A 687 -9.67 59.86 -10.47
C PHE A 687 -8.18 59.99 -10.93
N GLY A 688 -7.92 59.51 -12.15
CA GLY A 688 -6.61 59.66 -12.83
C GLY A 688 -6.43 58.78 -14.07
N THR A 689 -7.11 59.08 -15.19
CA THR A 689 -6.99 58.32 -16.46
C THR A 689 -5.90 58.89 -17.39
N ALA A 690 -5.06 58.02 -17.96
CA ALA A 690 -4.37 58.29 -19.23
C ALA A 690 -3.96 56.97 -19.92
N SER A 691 -3.84 57.00 -21.26
CA SER A 691 -3.25 55.91 -22.07
C SER A 691 -2.33 56.53 -23.15
N PRO A 692 -2.00 55.87 -24.28
CA PRO A 692 -0.61 55.60 -24.64
C PRO A 692 -0.10 56.55 -25.76
N PRO A 693 1.00 56.22 -26.48
CA PRO A 693 0.85 55.30 -27.61
C PRO A 693 2.00 54.28 -27.77
N ALA A 694 1.84 53.37 -28.72
CA ALA A 694 2.86 52.40 -29.14
C ALA A 694 3.47 52.80 -30.50
N ALA A 695 4.64 52.25 -30.83
CA ALA A 695 5.07 52.05 -32.22
C ALA A 695 6.09 50.90 -32.35
N HIS A 696 5.94 50.17 -33.46
CA HIS A 696 6.85 49.32 -34.25
C HIS A 696 8.37 49.33 -33.98
N ALA A 697 9.18 48.36 -34.44
CA ALA A 697 9.05 46.96 -34.92
C ALA A 697 10.43 46.56 -35.54
N THR A 698 10.61 45.30 -35.97
CA THR A 698 11.75 44.81 -36.81
C THR A 698 13.15 44.86 -36.16
N SER A 699 14.20 44.19 -36.66
CA SER A 699 14.37 42.79 -37.10
C SER A 699 15.87 42.55 -37.42
N GLY A 700 16.41 41.35 -37.19
CA GLY A 700 17.83 41.00 -37.46
C GLY A 700 18.49 40.45 -36.20
N ARG A 701 19.00 39.21 -36.08
CA ARG A 701 19.54 38.18 -37.01
C ARG A 701 21.02 38.39 -37.38
N SER A 702 21.80 37.29 -37.31
CA SER A 702 23.27 37.19 -37.25
C SER A 702 23.88 37.88 -36.00
N ALA A 703 24.72 37.29 -35.15
CA ALA A 703 25.72 36.22 -35.24
C ALA A 703 27.06 36.64 -35.88
N PHE A 704 28.14 36.61 -35.09
CA PHE A 704 29.26 35.69 -35.32
C PHE A 704 30.10 35.47 -34.03
N ALA A 705 31.04 34.52 -34.09
CA ALA A 705 31.92 34.12 -32.99
C ALA A 705 33.04 35.14 -32.66
N GLY A 706 33.74 34.97 -31.54
CA GLY A 706 34.96 35.76 -31.26
C GLY A 706 35.69 35.50 -29.94
N THR A 707 36.50 34.44 -29.89
CA THR A 707 37.82 34.35 -29.22
C THR A 707 38.08 34.95 -27.82
N ALA A 708 38.53 34.05 -26.93
CA ALA A 708 39.74 34.13 -26.10
C ALA A 708 39.88 35.17 -24.96
N SER A 709 40.21 34.64 -23.78
CA SER A 709 40.79 35.36 -22.64
C SER A 709 42.20 35.88 -22.92
N PRO A 710 42.69 36.82 -22.10
CA PRO A 710 43.98 36.59 -21.45
C PRO A 710 43.90 36.61 -19.91
N MET A 711 45.02 36.24 -19.26
CA MET A 711 45.16 36.10 -17.80
C MET A 711 45.70 37.36 -17.10
N LEU A 712 45.60 37.32 -15.75
CA LEU A 712 46.52 37.92 -14.77
C LEU A 712 46.56 39.45 -14.61
N GLY A 713 46.03 39.91 -13.47
CA GLY A 713 46.38 41.17 -12.81
C GLY A 713 46.37 40.95 -11.29
N ALA A 714 47.47 41.30 -10.60
CA ALA A 714 47.68 40.90 -9.19
C ALA A 714 47.56 42.07 -8.20
N SER A 715 46.84 41.80 -7.10
CA SER A 715 47.02 42.31 -5.73
C SER A 715 47.57 43.72 -5.46
N ARG A 716 46.82 44.50 -4.67
CA ARG A 716 47.43 45.28 -3.57
C ARG A 716 46.50 45.49 -2.38
N ASN A 717 47.09 45.45 -1.19
CA ASN A 717 46.41 45.55 0.11
C ASN A 717 46.27 47.00 0.59
N LEU A 718 45.35 47.21 1.54
CA LEU A 718 45.50 48.16 2.64
C LEU A 718 45.20 47.44 3.98
N GLY A 719 45.87 47.84 5.07
CA GLY A 719 45.69 47.28 6.42
C GLY A 719 45.27 48.37 7.44
N PHE A 720 45.52 48.24 8.75
CA PHE A 720 46.29 47.21 9.47
C PHE A 720 46.09 47.31 11.02
N GLN A 721 45.84 46.18 11.71
CA GLN A 721 46.06 45.93 13.17
C GLN A 721 45.29 46.80 14.21
N THR A 722 45.22 46.54 15.53
CA THR A 722 46.00 45.74 16.53
C THR A 722 45.05 45.10 17.60
N PHE A 723 45.35 44.13 18.49
CA PHE A 723 46.53 43.29 18.82
C PHE A 723 46.15 42.05 19.70
N ARG A 724 46.98 40.98 19.65
CA ARG A 724 47.66 40.16 20.71
C ARG A 724 47.08 39.97 22.15
N GLN A 725 47.39 38.92 22.94
CA GLN A 725 48.41 37.82 22.99
C GLN A 725 47.87 36.73 24.00
N SER A 726 48.28 35.45 24.16
CA SER A 726 49.01 34.42 23.38
C SER A 726 49.24 33.11 24.20
N THR A 727 49.78 32.03 23.59
CA THR A 727 50.36 30.79 24.19
C THR A 727 49.37 29.74 24.75
N SER A 728 49.65 28.42 24.80
CA SER A 728 50.90 27.65 24.52
C SER A 728 50.63 26.29 23.81
N THR A 729 51.67 25.49 23.54
CA THR A 729 51.65 24.27 22.67
C THR A 729 52.54 23.11 23.20
N ALA A 730 52.42 21.91 22.58
CA ALA A 730 53.38 20.76 22.58
C ALA A 730 53.43 19.82 23.82
N ARG A 731 53.81 18.52 23.77
CA ARG A 731 54.00 17.50 22.66
C ARG A 731 54.16 16.05 23.24
N TRP A 732 53.48 15.05 22.64
CA TRP A 732 53.93 13.67 22.28
C TRP A 732 54.24 12.54 23.32
N PHE A 733 54.16 11.30 22.80
CA PHE A 733 54.69 9.97 23.24
C PHE A 733 53.93 9.03 24.21
N THR A 734 54.16 7.73 23.98
CA THR A 734 53.79 6.47 24.70
C THR A 734 55.01 5.51 24.60
N PRO A 735 55.08 4.26 25.15
CA PRO A 735 54.13 3.46 25.97
C PRO A 735 54.76 2.70 27.20
N SER A 736 54.01 1.76 27.81
CA SER A 736 54.41 0.41 28.31
C SER A 736 54.75 0.08 29.80
N ILE A 737 54.08 -1.00 30.30
CA ILE A 737 54.58 -2.20 31.03
C ILE A 737 54.81 -2.22 32.59
N ASN A 738 54.18 -3.24 33.25
CA ASN A 738 54.47 -3.94 34.54
C ASN A 738 54.39 -3.21 35.92
N THR A 739 54.24 -3.85 37.11
CA THR A 739 53.65 -5.16 37.55
C THR A 739 53.57 -5.26 39.11
N THR A 740 52.49 -5.85 39.67
CA THR A 740 52.20 -6.38 41.05
C THR A 740 52.89 -5.84 42.32
N GLN A 741 52.12 -5.63 43.41
CA GLN A 741 52.24 -6.20 44.80
C GLN A 741 51.39 -5.42 45.84
N THR A 742 50.89 -5.90 47.00
CA THR A 742 50.36 -7.22 47.50
C THR A 742 49.68 -7.02 48.89
N VAL A 743 49.04 -8.07 49.45
CA VAL A 743 48.70 -8.34 50.88
C VAL A 743 47.33 -7.88 51.44
N THR A 744 46.56 -8.86 51.94
CA THR A 744 45.49 -8.81 52.96
C THR A 744 45.92 -9.63 54.20
N PRO A 745 45.26 -9.56 55.37
CA PRO A 745 44.37 -10.69 55.77
C PRO A 745 43.26 -10.39 56.83
N GLN A 746 42.45 -11.42 57.16
CA GLN A 746 41.52 -11.60 58.32
C GLN A 746 40.24 -10.70 58.34
N ALA A 747 39.04 -11.11 58.80
CA ALA A 747 38.39 -12.41 59.12
C ALA A 747 36.83 -12.16 59.29
N GLU A 748 35.88 -13.03 59.67
CA GLU A 748 35.82 -14.45 60.12
C GLU A 748 34.42 -15.08 59.74
N TYR A 749 33.77 -15.88 60.61
CA TYR A 749 32.48 -16.65 60.46
C TYR A 749 31.71 -16.70 61.82
N PRO A 750 30.55 -17.41 62.08
CA PRO A 750 29.84 -18.53 61.39
C PRO A 750 28.30 -18.25 61.20
N MET A 751 27.30 -19.18 61.04
CA MET A 751 27.21 -20.65 61.13
C MET A 751 26.00 -21.26 60.35
N ASP A 752 26.22 -22.46 59.79
CA ASP A 752 25.40 -23.67 59.52
C ASP A 752 23.84 -23.79 59.37
N VAL A 753 23.56 -24.65 58.39
CA VAL A 753 22.42 -25.49 57.93
C VAL A 753 21.36 -26.09 58.89
N SER A 754 20.18 -26.39 58.32
CA SER A 754 19.59 -27.76 58.32
C SER A 754 18.59 -28.00 57.14
N GLU A 755 18.11 -29.24 56.98
CA GLU A 755 17.64 -29.85 55.72
C GLU A 755 16.13 -29.72 55.37
N ALA A 756 15.80 -29.91 54.09
CA ALA A 756 14.50 -30.44 53.61
C ALA A 756 14.66 -31.14 52.23
N ASP A 757 13.93 -32.24 52.00
CA ASP A 757 14.05 -33.12 50.82
C ASP A 757 13.40 -32.58 49.51
N PRO A 758 13.81 -33.10 48.33
CA PRO A 758 13.26 -32.68 47.05
C PRO A 758 11.94 -33.39 46.69
N MET A 759 11.00 -32.65 46.09
CA MET A 759 9.90 -33.24 45.30
C MET A 759 9.79 -32.60 43.92
N ASP A 760 10.01 -33.47 42.92
CA ASP A 760 9.30 -33.59 41.65
C ASP A 760 8.59 -32.34 41.08
N THR A 761 9.17 -31.78 40.01
CA THR A 761 8.53 -30.80 39.12
C THR A 761 8.48 -31.34 37.69
N SER A 762 7.66 -32.37 37.49
CA SER A 762 7.28 -32.92 36.19
C SER A 762 6.23 -32.04 35.48
N ASP A 763 6.64 -30.84 35.03
CA ASP A 763 5.89 -30.00 34.08
C ASP A 763 6.50 -30.15 32.67
N ASP A 764 5.83 -30.93 31.80
CA ASP A 764 6.22 -31.16 30.40
C ASP A 764 6.04 -29.90 29.54
N ILE A 765 7.01 -28.98 29.61
CA ILE A 765 7.17 -27.95 28.57
C ILE A 765 7.65 -28.66 27.29
N MET A 766 6.69 -29.04 26.45
CA MET A 766 6.96 -29.57 25.11
C MET A 766 7.84 -28.59 24.32
N SER A 767 9.13 -28.91 24.27
CA SER A 767 10.06 -28.24 23.37
C SER A 767 9.56 -28.45 21.93
N PRO A 768 9.38 -27.39 21.12
CA PRO A 768 9.05 -27.57 19.72
C PRO A 768 10.25 -28.25 19.06
N HIS A 769 10.11 -29.54 18.74
CA HIS A 769 11.12 -30.28 18.01
C HIS A 769 11.44 -29.52 16.73
N VAL A 770 12.68 -29.04 16.62
CA VAL A 770 13.22 -28.53 15.36
C VAL A 770 13.35 -29.74 14.44
N ALA A 771 12.26 -30.02 13.72
CA ALA A 771 12.30 -30.90 12.57
C ALA A 771 13.32 -30.32 11.61
N ALA A 772 14.45 -31.02 11.44
CA ALA A 772 15.46 -30.65 10.47
C ALA A 772 14.87 -30.87 9.07
N HIS A 773 14.16 -29.86 8.57
CA HIS A 773 13.65 -29.85 7.21
C HIS A 773 14.86 -29.88 6.26
N SER A 774 15.16 -31.08 5.74
CA SER A 774 15.97 -31.28 4.54
C SER A 774 15.19 -30.76 3.34
N GLY A 775 15.02 -29.44 3.29
CA GLY A 775 14.24 -28.76 2.27
C GLY A 775 14.91 -28.88 0.92
N THR A 776 14.17 -29.39 -0.05
CA THR A 776 14.47 -29.17 -1.47
C THR A 776 14.58 -27.67 -1.69
N GLN A 777 15.73 -27.16 -2.16
CA GLN A 777 15.86 -25.74 -2.46
C GLN A 777 14.80 -25.34 -3.51
N SER A 778 14.17 -24.17 -3.31
CA SER A 778 13.28 -23.63 -4.34
C SER A 778 14.09 -23.29 -5.60
N ILE A 779 13.44 -23.31 -6.77
CA ILE A 779 14.11 -22.94 -8.02
C ILE A 779 14.60 -21.48 -7.94
N ASP A 780 13.82 -20.62 -7.29
CA ASP A 780 14.17 -19.23 -7.02
C ASP A 780 15.34 -19.08 -6.04
N ASP A 781 15.48 -19.92 -5.00
CA ASP A 781 16.68 -19.95 -4.15
C ASP A 781 17.93 -20.36 -4.93
N ALA A 782 17.84 -21.36 -5.82
CA ALA A 782 18.96 -21.80 -6.65
C ALA A 782 19.39 -20.71 -7.66
N VAL A 783 18.42 -20.05 -8.29
CA VAL A 783 18.66 -18.90 -9.17
C VAL A 783 19.25 -17.71 -8.40
N ALA A 784 18.74 -17.40 -7.20
CA ALA A 784 19.26 -16.32 -6.36
C ALA A 784 20.73 -16.60 -5.99
N GLN A 785 21.04 -17.81 -5.51
CA GLN A 785 22.42 -18.22 -5.21
C GLN A 785 23.32 -18.12 -6.44
N LEU A 786 22.85 -18.54 -7.62
CA LEU A 786 23.61 -18.41 -8.86
C LEU A 786 23.92 -16.95 -9.19
N VAL A 787 22.96 -16.01 -9.10
CA VAL A 787 23.20 -14.58 -9.34
C VAL A 787 24.22 -13.98 -8.35
N LEU A 788 24.26 -14.47 -7.10
CA LEU A 788 25.24 -14.03 -6.11
C LEU A 788 26.68 -14.46 -6.44
N LEU A 789 26.88 -15.56 -7.20
CA LEU A 789 28.18 -16.00 -7.70
C LEU A 789 28.71 -15.17 -8.89
N GLN A 790 27.92 -14.24 -9.45
CA GLN A 790 28.36 -13.43 -10.59
C GLN A 790 29.46 -12.44 -10.16
N SER A 791 30.64 -12.56 -10.77
CA SER A 791 31.77 -11.64 -10.62
C SER A 791 31.44 -10.24 -11.16
N PHE A 792 32.20 -9.22 -10.75
CA PHE A 792 31.94 -7.82 -11.14
C PHE A 792 31.89 -7.60 -12.66
N ASP A 793 32.74 -8.32 -13.40
CA ASP A 793 32.81 -8.31 -14.87
C ASP A 793 31.62 -9.00 -15.56
N GLY A 794 30.74 -9.69 -14.81
CA GLY A 794 29.62 -10.47 -15.33
C GLY A 794 29.91 -11.96 -15.51
N SER A 795 31.15 -12.39 -15.31
CA SER A 795 31.53 -13.80 -15.44
C SER A 795 31.20 -14.62 -14.20
N PHE A 796 31.20 -15.94 -14.35
CA PHE A 796 31.02 -16.89 -13.24
C PHE A 796 32.32 -17.69 -13.07
N PRO A 797 32.88 -17.76 -11.83
CA PRO A 797 34.07 -18.55 -11.57
C PRO A 797 33.75 -20.05 -11.66
N PRO A 798 34.65 -20.90 -12.18
CA PRO A 798 34.49 -22.36 -12.19
C PRO A 798 34.80 -22.95 -10.81
N ASP A 799 34.07 -22.51 -9.77
CA ASP A 799 34.23 -22.99 -8.40
C ASP A 799 33.25 -24.14 -8.06
N LYS A 800 33.44 -24.74 -6.89
CA LYS A 800 32.58 -25.85 -6.45
C LYS A 800 31.13 -25.41 -6.20
N HIS A 801 30.89 -24.17 -5.78
CA HIS A 801 29.53 -23.70 -5.50
C HIS A 801 28.72 -23.56 -6.80
N LEU A 802 29.33 -23.09 -7.88
CA LEU A 802 28.70 -23.10 -9.20
C LEU A 802 28.40 -24.53 -9.66
N LEU A 803 29.35 -25.46 -9.49
CA LEU A 803 29.18 -26.86 -9.92
C LEU A 803 28.11 -27.62 -9.11
N ASP A 804 28.06 -27.41 -7.80
CA ASP A 804 27.03 -27.96 -6.92
C ASP A 804 25.63 -27.40 -7.28
N LEU A 805 25.52 -26.14 -7.74
CA LEU A 805 24.27 -25.52 -8.21
C LEU A 805 23.83 -25.96 -9.62
N LEU A 806 24.78 -26.33 -10.49
CA LEU A 806 24.52 -26.88 -11.82
C LEU A 806 24.29 -28.41 -11.78
N ASP A 807 23.69 -28.89 -10.68
CA ASP A 807 23.32 -30.28 -10.41
C ASP A 807 24.49 -31.30 -10.53
N GLY A 808 25.75 -30.85 -10.57
CA GLY A 808 26.96 -31.67 -10.71
C GLY A 808 27.15 -32.37 -12.07
N VAL A 809 26.16 -32.33 -12.96
CA VAL A 809 26.18 -32.96 -14.31
C VAL A 809 27.18 -32.27 -15.24
N VAL A 810 27.38 -30.97 -15.04
CA VAL A 810 28.03 -30.08 -16.01
C VAL A 810 29.54 -29.97 -15.75
N SER A 811 30.35 -30.60 -16.61
CA SER A 811 31.82 -30.57 -16.48
C SER A 811 32.46 -29.36 -17.16
N VAL A 812 33.29 -28.61 -16.42
CA VAL A 812 34.05 -27.49 -17.00
C VAL A 812 35.16 -27.96 -17.96
N ALA A 813 35.56 -29.24 -17.90
CA ALA A 813 36.64 -29.79 -18.72
C ALA A 813 36.37 -29.69 -20.24
N GLU A 814 35.10 -29.60 -20.65
CA GLU A 814 34.71 -29.38 -22.05
C GLU A 814 35.19 -28.03 -22.61
N ALA A 815 35.54 -27.06 -21.76
CA ALA A 815 36.13 -25.79 -22.20
C ALA A 815 37.34 -25.99 -23.12
N GLN A 816 38.16 -27.03 -22.85
CA GLN A 816 39.34 -27.37 -23.62
C GLN A 816 38.99 -27.91 -25.03
N SER A 817 37.92 -28.70 -25.17
CA SER A 817 37.48 -29.20 -26.49
C SER A 817 36.78 -28.12 -27.33
N LEU A 818 36.23 -27.11 -26.66
CA LEU A 818 35.59 -25.93 -27.26
C LEU A 818 36.58 -24.80 -27.59
N GLY A 819 37.84 -24.90 -27.15
CA GLY A 819 38.88 -23.90 -27.39
C GLY A 819 38.71 -22.59 -26.61
N VAL A 820 38.05 -22.65 -25.44
CA VAL A 820 37.78 -21.48 -24.59
C VAL A 820 38.32 -21.68 -23.16
N SER A 821 38.39 -20.60 -22.37
CA SER A 821 38.76 -20.73 -20.96
C SER A 821 37.62 -21.31 -20.13
N GLU A 822 37.97 -22.01 -19.06
CA GLU A 822 37.02 -22.59 -18.09
C GLU A 822 36.04 -21.54 -17.53
N ARG A 823 36.51 -20.31 -17.28
CA ARG A 823 35.68 -19.17 -16.84
C ARG A 823 34.68 -18.70 -17.91
N ILE A 824 35.02 -18.75 -19.20
CA ILE A 824 34.08 -18.45 -20.29
C ILE A 824 33.03 -19.56 -20.40
N TRP A 825 33.44 -20.83 -20.32
CA TRP A 825 32.52 -21.96 -20.39
C TRP A 825 31.56 -21.99 -19.20
N ALA A 826 32.07 -21.85 -17.97
CA ALA A 826 31.28 -21.67 -16.75
C ALA A 826 30.27 -20.51 -16.87
N THR A 827 30.69 -19.37 -17.45
CA THR A 827 29.79 -18.25 -17.73
C THR A 827 28.70 -18.60 -18.75
N CYS A 828 29.03 -19.34 -19.81
CA CYS A 828 28.04 -19.81 -20.80
C CYS A 828 27.02 -20.78 -20.19
N LEU A 829 27.47 -21.67 -19.30
CA LEU A 829 26.66 -22.66 -18.60
C LEU A 829 25.73 -22.02 -17.56
N ALA A 830 26.24 -21.10 -16.73
CA ALA A 830 25.42 -20.31 -15.81
C ALA A 830 24.32 -19.54 -16.56
N VAL A 831 24.66 -18.92 -17.69
CA VAL A 831 23.68 -18.23 -18.56
C VAL A 831 22.68 -19.20 -19.19
N ALA A 832 23.10 -20.42 -19.57
CA ALA A 832 22.19 -21.44 -20.07
C ALA A 832 21.22 -21.93 -18.98
N TYR A 833 21.70 -22.14 -17.76
CA TYR A 833 20.88 -22.53 -16.60
C TYR A 833 19.84 -21.45 -16.24
N LEU A 834 20.26 -20.19 -16.15
CA LEU A 834 19.34 -19.06 -16.00
C LEU A 834 18.30 -19.05 -17.14
N ARG A 835 18.72 -19.27 -18.40
CA ARG A 835 17.81 -19.30 -19.55
C ARG A 835 16.80 -20.46 -19.53
N VAL A 836 17.16 -21.61 -18.97
CA VAL A 836 16.26 -22.76 -18.82
C VAL A 836 15.33 -22.58 -17.62
N ARG A 837 15.86 -22.24 -16.44
CA ARG A 837 15.08 -22.11 -15.20
C ARG A 837 14.19 -20.86 -15.16
N MET A 838 14.51 -19.81 -15.93
CA MET A 838 13.77 -18.53 -15.94
C MET A 838 13.04 -18.24 -17.27
N ASN A 839 12.71 -19.28 -18.04
CA ASN A 839 12.06 -19.14 -19.35
C ASN A 839 10.74 -18.33 -19.29
N ASP A 840 10.01 -18.40 -18.18
CA ASP A 840 8.74 -17.71 -17.97
C ASP A 840 8.90 -16.22 -17.59
N GLN A 841 10.15 -15.74 -17.42
CA GLN A 841 10.50 -14.36 -17.07
C GLN A 841 11.59 -13.80 -18.01
N PRO A 842 11.37 -13.77 -19.35
CA PRO A 842 12.41 -13.45 -20.33
C PRO A 842 12.98 -12.02 -20.20
N GLU A 843 12.14 -11.05 -19.82
CA GLU A 843 12.58 -9.66 -19.62
C GLU A 843 13.58 -9.50 -18.46
N LEU A 844 13.36 -10.27 -17.39
CA LEU A 844 14.16 -10.23 -16.17
C LEU A 844 15.52 -10.92 -16.39
N LEU A 845 15.45 -12.07 -17.05
CA LEU A 845 16.56 -12.91 -17.46
C LEU A 845 17.58 -12.13 -18.30
N ASP A 846 17.12 -11.33 -19.26
CA ASP A 846 18.01 -10.57 -20.14
C ASP A 846 18.81 -9.46 -19.42
N GLY A 847 18.26 -8.88 -18.35
CA GLY A 847 18.93 -7.89 -17.49
C GLY A 847 20.01 -8.49 -16.58
N LEU A 848 19.74 -9.66 -15.97
CA LEU A 848 20.74 -10.38 -15.14
C LEU A 848 21.91 -10.91 -15.99
N VAL A 849 21.63 -11.29 -17.24
CA VAL A 849 22.58 -11.89 -18.17
C VAL A 849 23.36 -10.84 -19.01
N GLU A 850 22.97 -9.56 -18.97
CA GLU A 850 23.59 -8.46 -19.73
C GLU A 850 25.12 -8.37 -19.54
N LYS A 851 25.59 -8.42 -18.29
CA LYS A 851 27.03 -8.40 -17.98
C LYS A 851 27.74 -9.65 -18.49
N ALA A 852 27.15 -10.82 -18.31
CA ALA A 852 27.70 -12.10 -18.78
C ALA A 852 27.84 -12.13 -20.32
N LYS A 853 26.84 -11.64 -21.06
CA LYS A 853 26.95 -11.40 -22.51
C LYS A 853 28.10 -10.45 -22.81
N THR A 854 28.20 -9.33 -22.09
CA THR A 854 29.24 -8.31 -22.31
C THR A 854 30.65 -8.90 -22.13
N PHE A 855 30.90 -9.62 -21.03
CA PHE A 855 32.15 -10.35 -20.77
C PHE A 855 32.54 -11.30 -21.91
N ILE A 856 31.60 -12.16 -22.35
CA ILE A 856 31.83 -13.10 -23.45
C ILE A 856 32.13 -12.32 -24.75
N SER A 857 31.38 -11.25 -25.05
CA SER A 857 31.56 -10.47 -26.27
C SER A 857 32.88 -9.68 -26.35
N GLN A 858 33.50 -9.37 -25.20
CA GLN A 858 34.82 -8.75 -25.13
C GLN A 858 35.97 -9.74 -25.39
N THR A 859 35.71 -11.05 -25.42
CA THR A 859 36.75 -12.04 -25.72
C THR A 859 36.94 -12.22 -27.24
N PRO A 860 38.13 -11.92 -27.80
CA PRO A 860 38.37 -12.07 -29.24
C PRO A 860 38.32 -13.54 -29.68
N GLY A 861 37.72 -13.80 -30.84
CA GLY A 861 37.64 -15.13 -31.46
C GLY A 861 36.46 -16.00 -31.03
N VAL A 862 35.65 -15.57 -30.05
CA VAL A 862 34.53 -16.36 -29.51
C VAL A 862 33.27 -16.24 -30.38
N ASN A 863 32.74 -17.38 -30.86
CA ASN A 863 31.40 -17.45 -31.44
C ASN A 863 30.35 -17.67 -30.34
N MET A 864 29.74 -16.58 -29.90
CA MET A 864 28.75 -16.57 -28.80
C MET A 864 27.52 -17.43 -29.07
N GLU A 865 26.97 -17.42 -30.30
CA GLU A 865 25.78 -18.21 -30.63
C GLU A 865 26.03 -19.71 -30.52
N ARG A 866 27.18 -20.17 -31.05
CA ARG A 866 27.60 -21.58 -30.97
C ARG A 866 27.82 -22.03 -29.53
N LEU A 867 28.45 -21.22 -28.69
CA LEU A 867 28.63 -21.55 -27.27
C LEU A 867 27.30 -21.60 -26.51
N PHE A 868 26.41 -20.62 -26.68
CA PHE A 868 25.11 -20.65 -26.01
C PHE A 868 24.16 -21.75 -26.52
N ALA A 869 24.29 -22.17 -27.78
CA ALA A 869 23.58 -23.34 -28.30
C ALA A 869 24.08 -24.63 -27.64
N HIS A 870 25.41 -24.78 -27.50
CA HIS A 870 26.01 -25.97 -26.90
C HIS A 870 25.78 -26.04 -25.39
N ALA A 871 25.99 -24.94 -24.66
CA ALA A 871 25.70 -24.85 -23.23
C ALA A 871 24.22 -25.15 -22.90
N ARG A 872 23.28 -24.72 -23.77
CA ARG A 872 21.86 -25.06 -23.61
C ARG A 872 21.59 -26.55 -23.83
N ALA A 873 22.32 -27.23 -24.71
CA ALA A 873 22.18 -28.67 -24.89
C ALA A 873 22.67 -29.44 -23.65
N VAL A 874 23.81 -29.06 -23.08
CA VAL A 874 24.41 -29.67 -21.88
C VAL A 874 23.56 -29.42 -20.60
N VAL A 875 22.83 -28.31 -20.54
CA VAL A 875 21.94 -27.97 -19.41
C VAL A 875 20.48 -28.48 -19.61
N ALA A 876 20.17 -29.06 -20.77
CA ALA A 876 18.86 -29.63 -21.08
C ALA A 876 18.87 -31.17 -21.20
N SER A 877 20.00 -31.81 -20.89
CA SER A 877 20.23 -33.26 -20.89
C SER A 877 20.33 -33.81 -19.48
#